data_AF-A0A816EKP6-F1
#
_entry.id   AF-A0A816EKP6-F1
#
_cell.length_a   1.000
_cell.length_b   1.000
_cell.length_c   1.000
_cell.angle_alpha   90.00
_cell.angle_beta   90.00
_cell.angle_gamma   90.00
#
_symmetry.space_group_name_H-M   'P 1'
#
loop_
_entity.id
_entity.type
_entity.pdbx_description
1 polymer ?
#
loop_
_entity_poly.entity_id
_entity_poly.type
_entity_poly.pdbx_seq_one_letter_code
_entity_poly.pdbx_strand_id
1 'polypeptide(L)'
;MDDKSNNDAATENDQSGEKFSEYEKRDLVERLHLASKLEHCLLNAYIYTACTIKSTPEEFVDADQENKRYAIQFERAREWKKSIFMVAHEEMLHLHYVQCLLRALGEKPYFQLPDKKPGTNVWFIPNWDIKNGKLSMNNGDGTIIPIESCTFENAQRFVLYESSDSLQDMGAISEKAKELYGKLFDFEIRLRIEQMLIHIKDKDVHDDLAKKLYNVYTQLPVSDKPQTPFIPMTVIAPLKPESFQFQSIGDFYHHEIQPLYDMAFDKQWTRQTNFDLVAEQKDPNVAAEGFLPLTPNYRYKNFPDMSKGGMKSHCNKKKSAHCEYDIPGWFKNKEDVHKIINEIVDEGEGFDQFYERAEQLLNYVAKIGGAGAYLQQIIQDQDKTNPSKTPEELKDGQLVRESHLYRFAIIMTAFQQEKDFAARAGISYEVKRTPVNIDGNTQLDNLCQELPGYFNACFVPMIMWLSRMYEIKDWSADKPRRQAIEMLAAWPIMSLGIRPFLELASFFKIDQSKLFSLADVDLPSSLTDALELLKLYNNDDRSEEIYTQMDDLALNTLEAVGAWAENSREFVKTLQIPEHTKTMILTRLTGLIVLKEFKLQFEFRMHGGYSNKSPDANYELRYCDSHTYEEDPNLGDDSGQTKIYNDALLLRLRFSGWGQVQLATDPDPPTDESGCSGTHMLHATDGKSVFNRALVWQKHNGSNEIIREPAKDLPTVGVNCIDVSLMASGTNMTVGYVPLSEMQSLGAVQASGTQFDLDISGVHELLRCTPKDILQQPDKQIRIDLLDKDGKKPLLLGENHLVWKDGEPIDPFILSVGCDTADQTTAVEFEREVFNDTNVSMLRMTPLERLFSQRGPVGFDSTANIPTWAKCNFLKDPEKSMVANDYLEDRAKHLCDAMKVKLDKTLDQLTVKDATEIISYAERMNLVSFPRPTTKAWLNATLHYGHTISGTLKLGGNSLILKTIQEKTGLSCSLVDDPNRKTSNSRWLAKYTLGAMDTDALSNFIFGELYMPLKVTKSDKEIQFVKTWVYTNSLFQTIAEFACRFDKPFWNSDYQIVDNQTRTLIVEDGNDKINLTETCTNANGAGYEYTQDGFKGVQNCRQYSRVEDYLKDKMKLSWGITFKIENIDALMQM
;
A
#
# COMPACT_ATOMS: atom_id res chain seq x y z
N MET A 1 -82.90 -5.24 -50.12
CA MET A 1 -82.86 -6.70 -50.27
C MET A 1 -81.46 -7.02 -50.71
N ASP A 2 -80.72 -7.59 -49.77
CA ASP A 2 -79.44 -8.30 -49.84
C ASP A 2 -78.45 -7.93 -50.95
N ASP A 3 -77.30 -7.36 -50.55
CA ASP A 3 -76.07 -8.11 -50.75
C ASP A 3 -74.98 -7.72 -49.74
N LYS A 4 -74.38 -8.74 -49.13
CA LYS A 4 -73.22 -8.66 -48.23
C LYS A 4 -71.96 -8.85 -49.08
N SER A 5 -71.01 -7.93 -49.04
CA SER A 5 -69.57 -8.27 -49.11
C SER A 5 -68.68 -7.07 -48.79
N ASN A 6 -67.56 -7.40 -48.13
CA ASN A 6 -66.36 -6.61 -47.89
C ASN A 6 -66.35 -5.61 -46.72
N ASN A 7 -66.03 -6.13 -45.54
CA ASN A 7 -65.19 -5.46 -44.55
C ASN A 7 -64.51 -6.54 -43.71
N ASP A 8 -63.34 -7.02 -44.17
CA ASP A 8 -62.35 -7.77 -43.38
C ASP A 8 -61.02 -7.76 -44.16
N ALA A 9 -60.28 -6.65 -44.08
CA ALA A 9 -58.86 -6.58 -44.48
C ALA A 9 -58.24 -5.24 -44.04
N ALA A 10 -58.16 -4.97 -42.72
CA ALA A 10 -57.41 -3.82 -42.21
C ALA A 10 -57.05 -3.90 -40.71
N THR A 11 -56.55 -5.03 -40.19
CA THR A 11 -56.02 -5.10 -38.81
C THR A 11 -54.88 -6.13 -38.61
N GLU A 12 -54.05 -6.41 -39.63
CA GLU A 12 -52.94 -7.38 -39.48
C GLU A 12 -51.52 -6.80 -39.67
N ASN A 13 -51.36 -5.50 -39.90
CA ASN A 13 -50.04 -4.91 -40.21
C ASN A 13 -49.36 -4.11 -39.08
N ASP A 14 -49.90 -4.11 -37.85
CA ASP A 14 -49.29 -3.37 -36.71
C ASP A 14 -48.70 -4.29 -35.64
N GLN A 15 -49.08 -5.58 -35.60
CA GLN A 15 -48.50 -6.56 -34.66
C GLN A 15 -47.16 -7.14 -35.13
N SER A 16 -46.81 -7.01 -36.40
CA SER A 16 -45.53 -7.46 -36.92
C SER A 16 -44.40 -6.49 -36.51
N GLY A 17 -44.64 -5.17 -36.57
CA GLY A 17 -43.65 -4.15 -36.20
C GLY A 17 -43.24 -4.19 -34.72
N GLU A 18 -44.17 -4.40 -33.79
CA GLU A 18 -43.86 -4.58 -32.36
C GLU A 18 -43.12 -5.91 -32.07
N LYS A 19 -43.52 -7.01 -32.72
CA LYS A 19 -42.85 -8.32 -32.58
C LYS A 19 -41.43 -8.35 -33.14
N PHE A 20 -41.18 -7.65 -34.25
CA PHE A 20 -39.83 -7.52 -34.81
C PHE A 20 -38.93 -6.68 -33.89
N SER A 21 -39.45 -5.60 -33.28
CA SER A 21 -38.71 -4.76 -32.32
C SER A 21 -38.33 -5.49 -31.02
N GLU A 22 -39.16 -6.41 -30.53
CA GLU A 22 -38.88 -7.18 -29.31
C GLU A 22 -37.81 -8.26 -29.56
N TYR A 23 -37.81 -8.87 -30.74
CA TYR A 23 -36.80 -9.84 -31.16
C TYR A 23 -35.41 -9.20 -31.25
N GLU A 24 -35.29 -8.03 -31.86
CA GLU A 24 -34.03 -7.30 -32.02
C GLU A 24 -33.45 -6.85 -30.67
N LYS A 25 -34.29 -6.37 -29.74
CA LYS A 25 -33.86 -6.06 -28.37
C LYS A 25 -33.36 -7.32 -27.67
N ARG A 26 -34.09 -8.44 -27.77
CA ARG A 26 -33.69 -9.71 -27.16
C ARG A 26 -32.35 -10.21 -27.73
N ASP A 27 -32.15 -10.11 -29.04
CA ASP A 27 -30.89 -10.49 -29.70
C ASP A 27 -29.71 -9.65 -29.18
N LEU A 28 -29.89 -8.34 -29.05
CA LEU A 28 -28.87 -7.46 -28.43
C LEU A 28 -28.55 -7.88 -27.00
N VAL A 29 -29.56 -8.21 -26.19
CA VAL A 29 -29.38 -8.65 -24.80
C VAL A 29 -28.67 -10.00 -24.74
N GLU A 30 -29.02 -10.95 -25.60
CA GLU A 30 -28.33 -12.25 -25.69
C GLU A 30 -26.86 -12.09 -26.07
N ARG A 31 -26.53 -11.14 -26.95
CA ARG A 31 -25.14 -10.81 -27.32
C ARG A 31 -24.40 -10.12 -26.18
N LEU A 32 -25.03 -9.21 -25.44
CA LEU A 32 -24.42 -8.61 -24.24
C LEU A 32 -24.22 -9.64 -23.12
N HIS A 33 -25.11 -10.63 -22.99
CA HIS A 33 -24.89 -11.77 -22.08
C HIS A 33 -23.67 -12.60 -22.50
N LEU A 34 -23.48 -12.82 -23.80
CA LEU A 34 -22.30 -13.50 -24.32
C LEU A 34 -21.02 -12.67 -24.12
N ALA A 35 -21.06 -11.36 -24.36
CA ALA A 35 -19.98 -10.44 -24.04
C ALA A 35 -19.60 -10.52 -22.56
N SER A 36 -20.59 -10.47 -21.67
CA SER A 36 -20.33 -10.56 -20.24
C SER A 36 -19.72 -11.90 -19.83
N LYS A 37 -20.15 -13.01 -20.45
CA LYS A 37 -19.55 -14.33 -20.24
C LYS A 37 -18.10 -14.38 -20.70
N LEU A 38 -17.82 -13.78 -21.85
CA LEU A 38 -16.47 -13.68 -22.44
C LEU A 38 -15.53 -12.91 -21.52
N GLU A 39 -15.84 -11.65 -21.18
CA GLU A 39 -14.95 -10.83 -20.33
C GLU A 39 -14.76 -11.46 -18.95
N HIS A 40 -15.82 -11.98 -18.34
CA HIS A 40 -15.74 -12.60 -17.03
C HIS A 40 -14.89 -13.88 -17.03
N CYS A 41 -14.98 -14.71 -18.07
CA CYS A 41 -14.19 -15.94 -18.11
C CYS A 41 -12.72 -15.70 -18.46
N LEU A 42 -12.41 -14.71 -19.31
CA LEU A 42 -11.04 -14.28 -19.60
C LEU A 42 -10.39 -13.69 -18.35
N LEU A 43 -11.08 -12.77 -17.66
CA LEU A 43 -10.70 -12.25 -16.35
C LEU A 43 -10.27 -13.36 -15.38
N ASN A 44 -11.13 -14.36 -15.18
CA ASN A 44 -10.88 -15.45 -14.24
C ASN A 44 -9.70 -16.34 -14.68
N ALA A 45 -9.55 -16.61 -15.98
CA ALA A 45 -8.42 -17.36 -16.52
C ALA A 45 -7.09 -16.62 -16.34
N TYR A 46 -7.07 -15.30 -16.56
CA TYR A 46 -5.91 -14.44 -16.42
C TYR A 46 -5.47 -14.32 -14.96
N ILE A 47 -6.41 -14.06 -14.04
CA ILE A 47 -6.12 -13.99 -12.60
C ILE A 47 -5.55 -15.32 -12.10
N TYR A 48 -6.18 -16.45 -12.43
CA TYR A 48 -5.65 -17.75 -11.99
C TYR A 48 -4.25 -18.00 -12.52
N THR A 49 -4.02 -17.72 -13.80
CA THR A 49 -2.71 -17.86 -14.44
C THR A 49 -1.64 -17.04 -13.71
N ALA A 50 -1.92 -15.76 -13.43
CA ALA A 50 -1.02 -14.88 -12.68
C ALA A 50 -0.73 -15.40 -11.27
N CYS A 51 -1.75 -15.90 -10.56
CA CYS A 51 -1.61 -16.47 -9.23
C CYS A 51 -0.73 -17.72 -9.19
N THR A 52 -0.57 -18.44 -10.30
CA THR A 52 0.28 -19.65 -10.36
C THR A 52 1.77 -19.37 -10.56
N ILE A 53 2.14 -18.15 -10.92
CA ILE A 53 3.52 -17.73 -11.18
C ILE A 53 4.31 -17.68 -9.86
N LYS A 54 5.51 -18.25 -9.85
CA LYS A 54 6.48 -18.15 -8.74
C LYS A 54 6.77 -16.67 -8.40
N SER A 55 6.79 -16.36 -7.11
CA SER A 55 6.79 -15.00 -6.54
C SER A 55 8.04 -14.67 -5.71
N THR A 56 8.92 -15.63 -5.45
CA THR A 56 10.16 -15.40 -4.68
C THR A 56 11.41 -15.91 -5.41
N PRO A 57 12.61 -15.34 -5.13
CA PRO A 57 13.86 -15.82 -5.71
C PRO A 57 14.13 -17.31 -5.42
N GLU A 58 13.79 -17.79 -4.22
CA GLU A 58 13.98 -19.17 -3.77
C GLU A 58 13.25 -20.17 -4.65
N GLU A 59 12.11 -19.78 -5.23
CA GLU A 59 11.31 -20.66 -6.10
C GLU A 59 12.02 -20.93 -7.45
N PHE A 60 13.07 -20.18 -7.79
CA PHE A 60 13.90 -20.35 -9.00
C PHE A 60 15.28 -20.97 -8.73
N VAL A 61 15.62 -21.22 -7.47
CA VAL A 61 16.87 -21.88 -7.08
C VAL A 61 16.62 -23.39 -7.00
N ASP A 62 17.11 -24.15 -7.98
CA ASP A 62 17.09 -25.60 -7.92
C ASP A 62 18.15 -26.12 -6.93
N ALA A 63 17.74 -26.93 -5.95
CA ALA A 63 18.64 -27.42 -4.89
C ALA A 63 19.79 -28.28 -5.41
N ASP A 64 19.63 -28.90 -6.59
CA ASP A 64 20.55 -29.90 -7.13
C ASP A 64 21.39 -29.40 -8.31
N GLN A 65 21.16 -28.19 -8.84
CA GLN A 65 21.85 -27.67 -10.03
C GLN A 65 22.15 -26.16 -9.97
N GLU A 66 23.30 -25.77 -10.51
CA GLU A 66 23.68 -24.36 -10.65
C GLU A 66 22.86 -23.68 -11.76
N ASN A 67 22.08 -22.66 -11.42
CA ASN A 67 21.31 -21.84 -12.36
C ASN A 67 21.79 -20.37 -12.28
N LYS A 68 22.68 -19.94 -13.20
CA LYS A 68 23.16 -18.55 -13.26
C LYS A 68 22.07 -17.56 -13.69
N ARG A 69 20.98 -18.02 -14.29
CA ARG A 69 19.88 -17.19 -14.82
C ARG A 69 18.72 -16.98 -13.83
N TYR A 70 18.72 -17.59 -12.65
CA TYR A 70 17.56 -17.55 -11.75
C TYR A 70 17.11 -16.11 -11.40
N ALA A 71 18.06 -15.18 -11.25
CA ALA A 71 17.75 -13.76 -11.00
C ALA A 71 17.00 -13.11 -12.18
N ILE A 72 17.41 -13.40 -13.43
CA ILE A 72 16.69 -12.94 -14.64
C ILE A 72 15.28 -13.55 -14.68
N GLN A 73 15.17 -14.84 -14.34
CA GLN A 73 13.90 -15.57 -14.36
C GLN A 73 12.93 -15.05 -13.30
N PHE A 74 13.42 -14.76 -12.10
CA PHE A 74 12.64 -14.13 -11.02
C PHE A 74 12.10 -12.76 -11.45
N GLU A 75 12.97 -11.88 -11.93
CA GLU A 75 12.60 -10.52 -12.33
C GLU A 75 11.63 -10.51 -13.53
N ARG A 76 11.82 -11.42 -14.50
CA ARG A 76 10.86 -11.63 -15.60
C ARG A 76 9.52 -12.15 -15.11
N ALA A 77 9.50 -13.18 -14.27
CA ALA A 77 8.27 -13.75 -13.73
C ALA A 77 7.45 -12.71 -12.96
N ARG A 78 8.12 -11.85 -12.19
CA ARG A 78 7.52 -10.72 -11.48
C ARG A 78 6.84 -9.73 -12.42
N GLU A 79 7.50 -9.37 -13.52
CA GLU A 79 6.94 -8.48 -14.55
C GLU A 79 5.80 -9.12 -15.34
N TRP A 80 5.88 -10.42 -15.63
CA TRP A 80 4.80 -11.15 -16.27
C TRP A 80 3.57 -11.20 -15.37
N LYS A 81 3.75 -11.54 -14.09
CA LYS A 81 2.67 -11.55 -13.09
C LYS A 81 1.99 -10.19 -13.00
N LYS A 82 2.77 -9.10 -12.92
CA LYS A 82 2.24 -7.72 -12.96
C LYS A 82 1.46 -7.44 -14.23
N SER A 83 2.01 -7.78 -15.39
CA SER A 83 1.40 -7.53 -16.70
C SER A 83 0.07 -8.26 -16.85
N ILE A 84 0.00 -9.53 -16.43
CA ILE A 84 -1.22 -10.34 -16.49
C ILE A 84 -2.28 -9.81 -15.51
N PHE A 85 -1.90 -9.38 -14.30
CA PHE A 85 -2.86 -8.73 -13.41
C PHE A 85 -3.36 -7.38 -13.94
N MET A 86 -2.51 -6.60 -14.62
CA MET A 86 -2.98 -5.38 -15.27
C MET A 86 -4.03 -5.70 -16.33
N VAL A 87 -3.80 -6.72 -17.16
CA VAL A 87 -4.78 -7.18 -18.15
C VAL A 87 -6.06 -7.66 -17.45
N ALA A 88 -5.96 -8.49 -16.41
CA ALA A 88 -7.14 -8.88 -15.63
C ALA A 88 -7.90 -7.67 -15.05
N HIS A 89 -7.20 -6.65 -14.58
CA HIS A 89 -7.86 -5.43 -14.10
C HIS A 89 -8.58 -4.69 -15.24
N GLU A 90 -7.99 -4.63 -16.44
CA GLU A 90 -8.60 -4.11 -17.67
C GLU A 90 -9.86 -4.93 -18.05
N GLU A 91 -9.83 -6.27 -17.98
CA GLU A 91 -11.01 -7.12 -18.22
C GLU A 91 -12.14 -6.92 -17.19
N MET A 92 -11.81 -6.57 -15.94
CA MET A 92 -12.81 -6.20 -14.95
C MET A 92 -13.53 -4.90 -15.34
N LEU A 93 -12.81 -3.96 -15.96
CA LEU A 93 -13.41 -2.73 -16.52
C LEU A 93 -14.27 -3.03 -17.75
N HIS A 94 -13.83 -3.93 -18.62
CA HIS A 94 -14.64 -4.38 -19.76
C HIS A 94 -15.95 -5.01 -19.29
N LEU A 95 -15.89 -5.90 -18.28
CA LEU A 95 -17.07 -6.49 -17.67
C LEU A 95 -17.99 -5.42 -17.06
N HIS A 96 -17.44 -4.42 -16.36
CA HIS A 96 -18.21 -3.28 -15.85
C HIS A 96 -18.95 -2.54 -16.98
N TYR A 97 -18.28 -2.26 -18.09
CA TYR A 97 -18.89 -1.60 -19.25
C TYR A 97 -20.04 -2.42 -19.84
N VAL A 98 -19.90 -3.74 -19.94
CA VAL A 98 -21.00 -4.62 -20.39
C VAL A 98 -22.20 -4.55 -19.44
N GLN A 99 -21.98 -4.54 -18.12
CA GLN A 99 -23.08 -4.38 -17.15
C GLN A 99 -23.77 -3.02 -17.30
N CYS A 100 -23.02 -1.94 -17.55
CA CYS A 100 -23.57 -0.62 -17.83
C CYS A 100 -24.42 -0.60 -19.12
N LEU A 101 -23.99 -1.31 -20.16
CA LEU A 101 -24.73 -1.46 -21.41
C LEU A 101 -26.05 -2.22 -21.21
N LEU A 102 -26.05 -3.30 -20.43
CA LEU A 102 -27.25 -4.06 -20.04
C LEU A 102 -28.21 -3.20 -19.19
N ARG A 103 -27.68 -2.50 -18.20
CA ARG A 103 -28.45 -1.61 -17.31
C ARG A 103 -29.14 -0.49 -18.09
N ALA A 104 -28.46 0.10 -19.08
CA ALA A 104 -29.06 1.11 -19.94
C ALA A 104 -30.22 0.57 -20.78
N LEU A 105 -30.27 -0.73 -21.09
CA LEU A 105 -31.41 -1.37 -21.76
C LEU A 105 -32.56 -1.75 -20.79
N GLY A 106 -32.39 -1.49 -19.50
CA GLY A 106 -33.33 -1.88 -18.46
C GLY A 106 -33.22 -3.36 -18.06
N GLU A 107 -32.14 -4.04 -18.43
CA GLU A 107 -31.92 -5.46 -18.15
C GLU A 107 -31.22 -5.69 -16.81
N LYS A 108 -31.39 -6.90 -16.25
CA LYS A 108 -30.69 -7.31 -15.04
C LYS A 108 -29.18 -7.49 -15.32
N PRO A 109 -28.32 -7.26 -14.32
CA PRO A 109 -26.91 -7.64 -14.44
C PRO A 109 -26.74 -9.13 -14.69
N TYR A 110 -25.69 -9.48 -15.42
CA TYR A 110 -25.46 -10.84 -15.87
C TYR A 110 -24.01 -11.25 -15.61
N PHE A 111 -23.75 -11.96 -14.50
CA PHE A 111 -22.41 -12.41 -14.10
C PHE A 111 -22.20 -13.92 -14.30
N GLN A 112 -22.98 -14.57 -15.15
CA GLN A 112 -22.81 -16.00 -15.43
C GLN A 112 -21.52 -16.27 -16.22
N LEU A 113 -20.99 -17.48 -16.08
CA LEU A 113 -19.85 -17.98 -16.86
C LEU A 113 -20.33 -18.83 -18.04
N PRO A 114 -19.47 -19.07 -19.06
CA PRO A 114 -19.82 -19.97 -20.15
C PRO A 114 -20.08 -21.40 -19.67
N ASP A 115 -20.90 -22.13 -20.42
CA ASP A 115 -21.13 -23.55 -20.18
C ASP A 115 -19.83 -24.34 -20.38
N LYS A 116 -19.72 -25.48 -19.68
CA LYS A 116 -18.59 -26.40 -19.87
C LYS A 116 -18.82 -27.26 -21.12
N LYS A 117 -17.77 -27.53 -21.91
CA LYS A 117 -17.88 -28.42 -23.08
C LYS A 117 -18.26 -29.84 -22.62
N PRO A 118 -19.27 -30.50 -23.23
CA PRO A 118 -19.68 -31.84 -22.83
C PRO A 118 -18.53 -32.85 -22.80
N GLY A 119 -18.41 -33.61 -21.72
CA GLY A 119 -17.33 -34.59 -21.52
C GLY A 119 -15.97 -33.97 -21.19
N THR A 120 -15.89 -32.65 -21.13
CA THR A 120 -14.76 -31.92 -20.56
C THR A 120 -15.26 -31.03 -19.42
N ASN A 121 -14.30 -30.41 -18.75
CA ASN A 121 -14.51 -29.61 -17.56
C ASN A 121 -14.00 -28.17 -17.78
N VAL A 122 -13.96 -27.76 -19.05
CA VAL A 122 -13.39 -26.51 -19.56
C VAL A 122 -14.50 -25.63 -20.11
N TRP A 123 -14.45 -24.31 -19.86
CA TRP A 123 -15.43 -23.37 -20.40
C TRP A 123 -15.39 -23.33 -21.92
N PHE A 124 -16.55 -23.10 -22.52
CA PHE A 124 -16.73 -23.26 -23.94
C PHE A 124 -17.66 -22.20 -24.53
N ILE A 125 -17.17 -21.55 -25.58
CA ILE A 125 -17.90 -20.53 -26.33
C ILE A 125 -18.13 -21.08 -27.75
N PRO A 126 -19.34 -21.63 -28.04
CA PRO A 126 -19.60 -22.35 -29.29
C PRO A 126 -19.47 -21.47 -30.55
N ASN A 127 -19.72 -20.17 -30.43
CA ASN A 127 -19.78 -19.26 -31.57
C ASN A 127 -18.46 -18.50 -31.78
N TRP A 128 -17.39 -18.81 -31.05
CA TRP A 128 -16.10 -18.17 -31.23
C TRP A 128 -15.13 -19.09 -31.99
N ASP A 129 -14.85 -18.79 -33.25
CA ASP A 129 -13.97 -19.57 -34.11
C ASP A 129 -12.60 -18.90 -34.29
N ILE A 130 -11.70 -19.11 -33.33
CA ILE A 130 -10.32 -18.62 -33.41
C ILE A 130 -9.56 -19.32 -34.52
N LYS A 131 -8.89 -18.52 -35.35
CA LYS A 131 -8.04 -18.98 -36.44
C LYS A 131 -6.56 -18.71 -36.18
N ASN A 132 -5.75 -19.56 -36.80
CA ASN A 132 -4.32 -19.35 -36.94
C ASN A 132 -3.92 -19.67 -38.38
N GLY A 133 -3.95 -18.65 -39.22
CA GLY A 133 -3.85 -18.75 -40.66
C GLY A 133 -5.13 -19.34 -41.22
N LYS A 134 -4.98 -20.35 -42.09
CA LYS A 134 -6.12 -21.09 -42.66
C LYS A 134 -6.73 -22.14 -41.73
N LEU A 135 -6.18 -22.31 -40.53
CA LEU A 135 -6.56 -23.36 -39.59
C LEU A 135 -7.46 -22.77 -38.51
N SER A 136 -8.69 -23.28 -38.39
CA SER A 136 -9.46 -23.10 -37.15
C SER A 136 -8.85 -23.95 -36.05
N MET A 137 -8.61 -23.35 -34.89
CA MET A 137 -7.94 -24.00 -33.76
C MET A 137 -8.75 -25.16 -33.17
N ASN A 138 -10.09 -25.03 -33.21
CA ASN A 138 -11.04 -26.04 -32.77
C ASN A 138 -11.97 -26.46 -33.90
N ASN A 139 -11.48 -26.43 -35.14
CA ASN A 139 -12.21 -27.04 -36.25
C ASN A 139 -13.59 -26.42 -36.53
N GLY A 140 -13.83 -25.18 -36.07
CA GLY A 140 -15.13 -24.49 -36.13
C GLY A 140 -16.09 -24.87 -35.01
N ASP A 141 -15.71 -25.77 -34.11
CA ASP A 141 -16.58 -26.24 -33.02
C ASP A 141 -16.74 -25.20 -31.90
N GLY A 142 -16.08 -24.04 -31.96
CA GLY A 142 -16.06 -23.03 -30.90
C GLY A 142 -14.81 -23.08 -30.02
N THR A 143 -14.61 -22.06 -29.18
CA THR A 143 -13.38 -21.85 -28.41
C THR A 143 -13.48 -22.39 -26.98
N ILE A 144 -12.40 -23.01 -26.51
CA ILE A 144 -12.27 -23.45 -25.12
C ILE A 144 -11.42 -22.46 -24.33
N ILE A 145 -11.79 -22.21 -23.07
CA ILE A 145 -11.07 -21.32 -22.16
C ILE A 145 -10.82 -22.08 -20.85
N PRO A 146 -9.61 -22.64 -20.65
CA PRO A 146 -9.29 -23.40 -19.46
C PRO A 146 -8.80 -22.52 -18.31
N ILE A 147 -9.12 -22.94 -17.08
CA ILE A 147 -8.46 -22.45 -15.86
C ILE A 147 -7.18 -23.27 -15.70
N GLU A 148 -6.06 -22.73 -16.17
CA GLU A 148 -4.77 -23.41 -16.21
C GLU A 148 -3.64 -22.54 -15.67
N SER A 149 -2.53 -23.18 -15.27
CA SER A 149 -1.34 -22.48 -14.80
C SER A 149 -0.60 -21.74 -15.92
N CYS A 150 0.33 -20.86 -15.56
CA CYS A 150 1.18 -20.16 -16.51
C CYS A 150 2.18 -21.11 -17.20
N THR A 151 1.75 -21.71 -18.30
CA THR A 151 2.60 -22.49 -19.21
C THR A 151 2.77 -21.77 -20.55
N PHE A 152 3.74 -22.24 -21.35
CA PHE A 152 3.95 -21.72 -22.69
C PHE A 152 2.70 -21.89 -23.57
N GLU A 153 2.05 -23.05 -23.49
CA GLU A 153 0.84 -23.36 -24.25
C GLU A 153 -0.31 -22.45 -23.85
N ASN A 154 -0.44 -22.13 -22.56
CA ASN A 154 -1.49 -21.21 -22.11
C ASN A 154 -1.21 -19.75 -22.54
N ALA A 155 0.07 -19.33 -22.52
CA ALA A 155 0.46 -18.02 -23.08
C ALA A 155 0.17 -17.92 -24.59
N GLN A 156 0.34 -19.01 -25.35
CA GLN A 156 -0.07 -19.06 -26.77
C GLN A 156 -1.57 -18.88 -26.94
N ARG A 157 -2.39 -19.47 -26.05
CA ARG A 157 -3.85 -19.27 -26.08
C ARG A 157 -4.20 -17.80 -25.83
N PHE A 158 -3.55 -17.14 -24.88
CA PHE A 158 -3.81 -15.72 -24.59
C PHE A 158 -3.46 -14.83 -25.79
N VAL A 159 -2.34 -15.09 -26.47
CA VAL A 159 -2.03 -14.40 -27.73
C VAL A 159 -3.14 -14.60 -28.76
N LEU A 160 -3.68 -15.81 -28.88
CA LEU A 160 -4.77 -16.10 -29.81
C LEU A 160 -6.10 -15.45 -29.41
N TYR A 161 -6.43 -15.43 -28.12
CA TYR A 161 -7.65 -14.79 -27.59
C TYR A 161 -7.67 -13.29 -27.90
N GLU A 162 -6.53 -12.62 -27.72
CA GLU A 162 -6.38 -11.17 -27.94
C GLU A 162 -5.94 -10.81 -29.38
N SER A 163 -5.92 -11.76 -30.32
CA SER A 163 -5.51 -11.46 -31.69
C SER A 163 -6.67 -10.94 -32.52
N SER A 164 -6.47 -9.83 -33.22
CA SER A 164 -7.42 -9.35 -34.23
C SER A 164 -7.57 -10.30 -35.41
N ASP A 165 -8.70 -10.20 -36.13
CA ASP A 165 -8.99 -11.02 -37.30
C ASP A 165 -7.85 -11.03 -38.31
N SER A 166 -7.29 -9.85 -38.62
CA SER A 166 -6.22 -9.70 -39.60
C SER A 166 -4.94 -10.44 -39.21
N LEU A 167 -4.63 -10.48 -37.91
CA LEU A 167 -3.47 -11.20 -37.38
C LEU A 167 -3.75 -12.70 -37.30
N GLN A 168 -4.96 -13.09 -36.90
CA GLN A 168 -5.40 -14.48 -36.92
C GLN A 168 -5.35 -15.05 -38.34
N ASP A 169 -5.82 -14.33 -39.35
CA ASP A 169 -5.80 -14.70 -40.78
C ASP A 169 -4.37 -14.85 -41.33
N MET A 170 -3.43 -14.02 -40.83
CA MET A 170 -2.00 -14.15 -41.13
C MET A 170 -1.37 -15.37 -40.45
N GLY A 171 -1.94 -15.79 -39.32
CA GLY A 171 -1.39 -16.76 -38.39
C GLY A 171 -0.67 -16.07 -37.24
N ALA A 172 -1.42 -15.79 -36.17
CA ALA A 172 -0.96 -15.09 -34.97
C ALA A 172 0.21 -15.78 -34.24
N ILE A 173 0.42 -17.08 -34.46
CA ILE A 173 1.57 -17.84 -33.94
C ILE A 173 2.40 -18.48 -35.07
N SER A 174 2.30 -17.94 -36.30
CA SER A 174 3.17 -18.32 -37.42
C SER A 174 4.61 -17.89 -37.19
N GLU A 175 5.56 -18.45 -37.95
CA GLU A 175 6.97 -18.02 -37.88
C GLU A 175 7.13 -16.52 -38.21
N LYS A 176 6.31 -15.97 -39.11
CA LYS A 176 6.29 -14.54 -39.44
C LYS A 176 5.86 -13.69 -38.23
N ALA A 177 4.79 -14.09 -37.54
CA ALA A 177 4.34 -13.39 -36.33
C ALA A 177 5.36 -13.52 -35.19
N LYS A 178 5.93 -14.71 -34.98
CA LYS A 178 7.01 -14.93 -34.00
C LYS A 178 8.26 -14.11 -34.29
N GLU A 179 8.61 -13.87 -35.56
CA GLU A 179 9.71 -12.98 -35.92
C GLU A 179 9.43 -11.53 -35.49
N LEU A 180 8.20 -11.03 -35.71
CA LEU A 180 7.78 -9.72 -35.22
C LEU A 180 7.85 -9.65 -33.69
N TYR A 181 7.28 -10.63 -32.99
CA TYR A 181 7.32 -10.66 -31.52
C TYR A 181 8.76 -10.74 -30.99
N GLY A 182 9.64 -11.45 -31.68
CA GLY A 182 11.08 -11.47 -31.39
C GLY A 182 11.73 -10.09 -31.48
N LYS A 183 11.38 -9.29 -32.49
CA LYS A 183 11.85 -7.90 -32.64
C LYS A 183 11.28 -6.98 -31.56
N LEU A 184 9.99 -7.13 -31.23
CA LEU A 184 9.35 -6.37 -30.15
C LEU A 184 9.96 -6.72 -28.78
N PHE A 185 10.26 -8.00 -28.55
CA PHE A 185 10.92 -8.46 -27.32
C PHE A 185 12.36 -7.96 -27.20
N ASP A 186 13.15 -7.96 -28.28
CA ASP A 186 14.47 -7.32 -28.31
C ASP A 186 14.35 -5.82 -27.99
N PHE A 187 13.36 -5.14 -28.57
CA PHE A 187 13.07 -3.75 -28.27
C PHE A 187 12.75 -3.52 -26.78
N GLU A 188 11.90 -4.33 -26.15
CA GLU A 188 11.56 -4.19 -24.72
C GLU A 188 12.77 -4.47 -23.80
N ILE A 189 13.62 -5.46 -24.13
CA ILE A 189 14.87 -5.69 -23.39
C ILE A 189 15.76 -4.44 -23.48
N ARG A 190 15.95 -3.88 -24.68
CA ARG A 190 16.75 -2.67 -24.87
C ARG A 190 16.16 -1.49 -24.15
N LEU A 191 14.85 -1.26 -24.28
CA LEU A 191 14.16 -0.17 -23.62
C LEU A 191 14.30 -0.25 -22.10
N ARG A 192 14.17 -1.45 -21.52
CA ARG A 192 14.38 -1.68 -20.09
C ARG A 192 15.82 -1.38 -19.66
N ILE A 193 16.82 -1.78 -20.45
CA ILE A 193 18.23 -1.46 -20.17
C ILE A 193 18.48 0.06 -20.24
N GLU A 194 17.90 0.75 -21.21
CA GLU A 194 17.98 2.21 -21.33
C GLU A 194 17.31 2.90 -20.14
N GLN A 195 16.21 2.34 -19.62
CA GLN A 195 15.59 2.79 -18.38
C GLN A 195 16.52 2.61 -17.17
N MET A 196 17.18 1.45 -17.05
CA MET A 196 18.15 1.20 -15.97
C MET A 196 19.30 2.21 -16.01
N LEU A 197 19.77 2.60 -17.20
CA LEU A 197 20.95 3.44 -17.39
C LEU A 197 20.66 4.93 -17.61
N ILE A 198 19.40 5.37 -17.48
CA ILE A 198 18.95 6.73 -17.83
C ILE A 198 19.76 7.87 -17.17
N HIS A 199 20.29 7.64 -15.97
CA HIS A 199 21.07 8.63 -15.22
C HIS A 199 22.58 8.60 -15.51
N ILE A 200 23.05 7.72 -16.39
CA ILE A 200 24.46 7.61 -16.80
C ILE A 200 24.75 8.56 -17.95
N LYS A 201 25.32 9.73 -17.62
CA LYS A 201 25.54 10.84 -18.58
C LYS A 201 26.72 10.64 -19.53
N ASP A 202 27.72 9.86 -19.13
CA ASP A 202 28.86 9.55 -19.99
C ASP A 202 28.43 8.54 -21.04
N LYS A 203 28.42 8.96 -22.31
CA LYS A 203 27.92 8.16 -23.43
C LYS A 203 28.75 6.89 -23.66
N ASP A 204 30.08 6.97 -23.55
CA ASP A 204 30.94 5.81 -23.82
C ASP A 204 30.76 4.76 -22.72
N VAL A 205 30.62 5.20 -21.46
CA VAL A 205 30.30 4.33 -20.33
C VAL A 205 28.89 3.75 -20.47
N HIS A 206 27.91 4.57 -20.83
CA HIS A 206 26.53 4.14 -21.06
C HIS A 206 26.46 3.05 -22.14
N ASP A 207 27.04 3.29 -23.31
CA ASP A 207 26.98 2.38 -24.46
C ASP A 207 27.70 1.05 -24.17
N ASP A 208 28.83 1.08 -23.44
CA ASP A 208 29.53 -0.14 -22.97
C ASP A 208 28.67 -0.95 -22.00
N LEU A 209 28.09 -0.30 -20.99
CA LEU A 209 27.22 -0.96 -20.00
C LEU A 209 25.96 -1.51 -20.63
N ALA A 210 25.29 -0.75 -21.51
CA ALA A 210 24.10 -1.18 -22.22
C ALA A 210 24.37 -2.44 -23.04
N LYS A 211 25.50 -2.48 -23.75
CA LYS A 211 25.94 -3.66 -24.50
C LYS A 211 26.23 -4.86 -23.60
N LYS A 212 26.94 -4.66 -22.49
CA LYS A 212 27.28 -5.73 -21.54
C LYS A 212 26.03 -6.29 -20.87
N LEU A 213 25.13 -5.44 -20.38
CA LEU A 213 23.85 -5.84 -19.81
C LEU A 213 22.99 -6.59 -20.83
N TYR A 214 22.89 -6.09 -22.05
CA TYR A 214 22.15 -6.76 -23.12
C TYR A 214 22.67 -8.19 -23.33
N ASN A 215 23.99 -8.39 -23.35
CA ASN A 215 24.57 -9.72 -23.43
C ASN A 215 24.26 -10.59 -22.20
N VAL A 216 24.25 -10.03 -20.98
CA VAL A 216 23.84 -10.79 -19.78
C VAL A 216 22.39 -11.27 -19.91
N TYR A 217 21.45 -10.38 -20.22
CA TYR A 217 20.03 -10.73 -20.34
C TYR A 217 19.76 -11.74 -21.46
N THR A 218 20.45 -11.62 -22.60
CA THR A 218 20.17 -12.39 -23.82
C THR A 218 21.10 -13.56 -24.08
N GLN A 219 22.21 -13.72 -23.36
CA GLN A 219 23.22 -14.73 -23.67
C GLN A 219 23.82 -15.44 -22.44
N LEU A 220 23.56 -15.00 -21.20
CA LEU A 220 24.09 -15.67 -20.01
C LEU A 220 23.68 -17.16 -20.00
N PRO A 221 24.63 -18.12 -20.00
CA PRO A 221 24.30 -19.53 -19.96
C PRO A 221 23.66 -19.92 -18.62
N VAL A 222 22.82 -20.95 -18.63
CA VAL A 222 22.20 -21.49 -17.40
C VAL A 222 23.25 -22.15 -16.51
N SER A 223 24.09 -23.03 -17.07
CA SER A 223 25.16 -23.75 -16.38
C SER A 223 26.35 -24.03 -17.30
N ASP A 224 27.50 -24.42 -16.72
CA ASP A 224 28.76 -24.66 -17.46
C ASP A 224 28.88 -26.08 -18.06
N LYS A 225 27.83 -26.91 -17.96
CA LYS A 225 27.85 -28.30 -18.46
C LYS A 225 27.25 -28.40 -19.88
N PRO A 226 27.97 -28.95 -20.86
CA PRO A 226 27.40 -29.16 -22.20
C PRO A 226 26.45 -30.37 -22.23
N GLN A 227 25.32 -30.25 -22.93
CA GLN A 227 24.38 -31.35 -23.17
C GLN A 227 23.81 -31.43 -24.60
N THR A 228 23.31 -32.65 -24.88
CA THR A 228 22.81 -33.27 -26.12
C THR A 228 21.38 -32.82 -26.50
N PRO A 229 20.97 -32.82 -27.79
CA PRO A 229 19.73 -32.18 -28.24
C PRO A 229 18.50 -33.11 -28.27
N PHE A 230 17.31 -32.53 -28.10
CA PHE A 230 15.98 -33.17 -28.19
C PHE A 230 15.10 -32.52 -29.30
N ILE A 231 14.18 -33.28 -29.91
CA ILE A 231 13.35 -32.86 -31.07
C ILE A 231 11.84 -32.98 -30.73
N PRO A 232 11.00 -31.97 -31.03
CA PRO A 232 9.54 -32.03 -30.82
C PRO A 232 8.75 -32.43 -32.09
N MET A 233 7.51 -32.92 -31.91
CA MET A 233 6.58 -33.36 -32.98
C MET A 233 5.17 -32.75 -32.81
N THR A 234 4.50 -32.43 -33.92
CA THR A 234 3.14 -31.85 -34.00
C THR A 234 2.35 -32.49 -35.15
N VAL A 235 1.03 -32.71 -35.01
CA VAL A 235 0.07 -32.96 -36.12
C VAL A 235 -1.38 -32.57 -35.73
N ILE A 236 -2.17 -31.98 -36.64
CA ILE A 236 -3.66 -31.81 -36.58
C ILE A 236 -4.27 -31.99 -37.99
N ALA A 237 -5.56 -32.39 -38.08
CA ALA A 237 -6.40 -32.47 -39.30
C ALA A 237 -7.91 -32.18 -38.99
N PRO A 238 -8.80 -31.95 -39.99
CA PRO A 238 -9.82 -30.88 -39.99
C PRO A 238 -11.32 -31.29 -39.93
N LEU A 239 -12.25 -30.31 -39.96
CA LEU A 239 -13.74 -30.44 -39.88
C LEU A 239 -14.52 -29.63 -40.96
N LYS A 240 -15.86 -29.64 -40.86
CA LYS A 240 -16.91 -29.22 -41.83
C LYS A 240 -18.11 -28.54 -41.08
N PRO A 241 -19.09 -27.89 -41.78
CA PRO A 241 -19.52 -26.49 -41.55
C PRO A 241 -20.84 -26.26 -40.75
N GLU A 242 -21.36 -25.02 -40.83
CA GLU A 242 -21.49 -23.97 -39.79
C GLU A 242 -22.89 -23.75 -39.15
N SER A 243 -22.84 -23.08 -37.99
CA SER A 243 -23.82 -22.16 -37.40
C SER A 243 -23.11 -20.83 -37.05
N PHE A 244 -23.82 -19.79 -36.59
CA PHE A 244 -23.30 -18.43 -36.25
C PHE A 244 -21.92 -18.44 -35.54
N GLN A 245 -20.95 -17.69 -36.08
CA GLN A 245 -19.54 -17.66 -35.65
C GLN A 245 -18.93 -16.25 -35.79
N PHE A 246 -18.15 -15.81 -34.81
CA PHE A 246 -17.25 -14.65 -34.86
C PHE A 246 -15.79 -15.10 -34.68
N GLN A 247 -14.84 -14.33 -35.21
CA GLN A 247 -13.42 -14.73 -35.23
C GLN A 247 -12.59 -14.05 -34.13
N SER A 248 -12.71 -12.74 -33.94
CA SER A 248 -12.05 -11.98 -32.86
C SER A 248 -13.05 -11.26 -31.94
N ILE A 249 -12.57 -10.75 -30.81
CA ILE A 249 -13.39 -10.02 -29.84
C ILE A 249 -13.85 -8.68 -30.45
N GLY A 250 -12.97 -8.02 -31.19
CA GLY A 250 -13.24 -6.84 -32.00
C GLY A 250 -14.34 -7.07 -33.04
N ASP A 251 -14.28 -8.18 -33.78
CA ASP A 251 -15.32 -8.59 -34.72
C ASP A 251 -16.68 -8.69 -34.02
N PHE A 252 -16.72 -9.36 -32.86
CA PHE A 252 -17.93 -9.51 -32.07
C PHE A 252 -18.50 -8.15 -31.60
N TYR A 253 -17.68 -7.26 -31.05
CA TYR A 253 -18.20 -5.97 -30.58
C TYR A 253 -18.63 -5.04 -31.73
N HIS A 254 -17.81 -4.90 -32.78
CA HIS A 254 -18.08 -3.96 -33.87
C HIS A 254 -19.17 -4.41 -34.83
N HIS A 255 -19.23 -5.71 -35.17
CA HIS A 255 -20.17 -6.20 -36.18
C HIS A 255 -21.45 -6.75 -35.56
N GLU A 256 -21.39 -7.28 -34.34
CA GLU A 256 -22.53 -7.96 -33.73
C GLU A 256 -23.24 -7.14 -32.64
N ILE A 257 -22.52 -6.33 -31.85
CA ILE A 257 -23.12 -5.54 -30.75
C ILE A 257 -23.41 -4.10 -31.18
N GLN A 258 -22.42 -3.39 -31.71
CA GLN A 258 -22.52 -1.96 -32.02
C GLN A 258 -23.71 -1.59 -32.91
N PRO A 259 -24.02 -2.31 -34.02
CA PRO A 259 -25.13 -1.94 -34.90
C PRO A 259 -26.50 -2.11 -34.23
N LEU A 260 -26.65 -3.16 -33.42
CA LEU A 260 -27.88 -3.40 -32.66
C LEU A 260 -28.06 -2.37 -31.54
N TYR A 261 -26.97 -1.92 -30.92
CA TYR A 261 -27.01 -0.87 -29.90
C TYR A 261 -27.33 0.51 -30.51
N ASP A 262 -26.78 0.82 -31.69
CA ASP A 262 -27.15 2.02 -32.44
C ASP A 262 -28.66 2.03 -32.76
N MET A 263 -29.22 0.88 -33.12
CA MET A 263 -30.65 0.72 -33.30
C MET A 263 -31.42 0.89 -31.98
N ALA A 264 -30.89 0.42 -30.85
CA ALA A 264 -31.51 0.61 -29.53
C ALA A 264 -31.70 2.11 -29.19
N PHE A 265 -30.76 2.97 -29.58
CA PHE A 265 -30.92 4.43 -29.47
C PHE A 265 -32.01 4.96 -30.41
N ASP A 266 -32.00 4.53 -31.68
CA ASP A 266 -32.99 4.99 -32.66
C ASP A 266 -34.43 4.59 -32.26
N LYS A 267 -34.55 3.45 -31.58
CA LYS A 267 -35.82 2.88 -31.09
C LYS A 267 -36.16 3.28 -29.65
N GLN A 268 -35.33 4.09 -29.00
CA GLN A 268 -35.51 4.55 -27.61
C GLN A 268 -35.65 3.41 -26.59
N TRP A 269 -34.96 2.29 -26.81
CA TRP A 269 -34.89 1.21 -25.81
C TRP A 269 -33.99 1.56 -24.63
N THR A 270 -33.06 2.49 -24.83
CA THR A 270 -32.13 2.96 -23.80
C THR A 270 -32.82 3.87 -22.78
N ARG A 271 -32.45 3.70 -21.51
CA ARG A 271 -32.90 4.47 -20.35
C ARG A 271 -31.71 5.19 -19.72
N GLN A 272 -31.95 6.29 -19.02
CA GLN A 272 -30.90 7.00 -18.28
C GLN A 272 -30.64 6.40 -16.89
N THR A 273 -30.76 5.09 -16.73
CA THR A 273 -30.56 4.37 -15.45
C THR A 273 -29.10 4.38 -14.98
N ASN A 274 -28.16 4.68 -15.88
CA ASN A 274 -26.75 4.91 -15.55
C ASN A 274 -26.51 6.32 -15.01
N PHE A 275 -27.39 7.30 -15.29
CA PHE A 275 -27.29 8.64 -14.71
C PHE A 275 -27.42 8.59 -13.19
N ASP A 276 -28.36 7.79 -12.68
CA ASP A 276 -28.57 7.62 -11.24
C ASP A 276 -27.35 6.95 -10.60
N LEU A 277 -26.83 5.87 -11.21
CA LEU A 277 -25.61 5.20 -10.75
C LEU A 277 -24.40 6.17 -10.68
N VAL A 278 -24.22 7.00 -11.71
CA VAL A 278 -23.15 8.00 -11.80
C VAL A 278 -23.37 9.16 -10.83
N ALA A 279 -24.61 9.60 -10.61
CA ALA A 279 -24.94 10.68 -9.68
C ALA A 279 -24.72 10.23 -8.23
N GLU A 280 -25.14 9.02 -7.88
CA GLU A 280 -24.95 8.41 -6.55
C GLU A 280 -23.47 8.22 -6.23
N GLN A 281 -22.66 7.76 -7.20
CA GLN A 281 -21.22 7.58 -7.03
C GLN A 281 -20.40 8.88 -7.07
N LYS A 282 -20.99 10.01 -7.52
CA LYS A 282 -20.33 11.33 -7.56
C LYS A 282 -20.68 12.23 -6.38
N ASP A 283 -21.78 11.98 -5.68
CA ASP A 283 -22.11 12.76 -4.48
C ASP A 283 -21.25 12.28 -3.30
N PRO A 284 -20.32 13.10 -2.77
CA PRO A 284 -19.46 12.72 -1.64
C PRO A 284 -20.24 12.47 -0.33
N ASN A 285 -21.52 12.83 -0.28
CA ASN A 285 -22.43 12.49 0.81
C ASN A 285 -23.15 11.14 0.59
N VAL A 286 -23.06 10.56 -0.61
CA VAL A 286 -23.80 9.35 -1.02
C VAL A 286 -22.92 8.20 -1.50
N ALA A 287 -21.83 8.48 -2.19
CA ALA A 287 -20.89 7.48 -2.67
C ALA A 287 -20.00 6.98 -1.53
N ALA A 288 -19.77 5.67 -1.48
CA ALA A 288 -18.58 5.15 -0.81
C ALA A 288 -17.41 5.20 -1.80
N GLU A 289 -16.46 6.11 -1.57
CA GLU A 289 -15.15 6.21 -2.24
C GLU A 289 -15.14 5.72 -3.71
N GLY A 290 -15.93 6.34 -4.61
CA GLY A 290 -16.15 5.96 -6.02
C GLY A 290 -15.12 5.00 -6.66
N PHE A 291 -15.29 3.69 -6.43
CA PHE A 291 -14.30 2.65 -6.74
C PHE A 291 -14.27 2.20 -8.20
N LEU A 292 -15.36 2.45 -8.93
CA LEU A 292 -15.47 2.11 -10.35
C LEU A 292 -15.23 3.37 -11.19
N PRO A 293 -14.31 3.36 -12.17
CA PRO A 293 -14.17 4.50 -13.07
C PRO A 293 -15.45 4.65 -13.91
N LEU A 294 -16.07 5.82 -13.81
CA LEU A 294 -17.40 6.10 -14.37
C LEU A 294 -17.37 6.69 -15.80
N THR A 295 -16.18 6.82 -16.39
CA THR A 295 -16.00 7.39 -17.73
C THR A 295 -15.10 6.49 -18.56
N PRO A 296 -15.37 6.35 -19.87
CA PRO A 296 -14.42 5.74 -20.80
C PRO A 296 -13.07 6.43 -20.63
N ASN A 297 -12.06 5.69 -20.19
CA ASN A 297 -10.71 6.19 -20.07
C ASN A 297 -10.08 6.06 -21.44
N TYR A 298 -10.27 7.05 -22.33
CA TYR A 298 -9.57 7.03 -23.61
C TYR A 298 -8.05 7.18 -23.38
N ARG A 299 -7.37 6.06 -23.08
CA ARG A 299 -5.95 5.89 -22.78
C ARG A 299 -5.29 7.04 -21.99
N TYR A 300 -6.02 7.58 -21.01
CA TYR A 300 -5.50 8.53 -20.01
C TYR A 300 -5.52 7.87 -18.64
N LYS A 301 -4.44 7.17 -18.30
CA LYS A 301 -4.22 6.58 -16.97
C LYS A 301 -3.81 7.63 -15.91
N ASN A 302 -4.46 8.80 -15.93
CA ASN A 302 -4.31 9.87 -14.93
C ASN A 302 -5.51 9.89 -13.96
N PHE A 303 -5.57 8.91 -13.06
CA PHE A 303 -6.43 8.97 -11.87
C PHE A 303 -6.37 10.31 -11.09
N PRO A 304 -5.25 11.06 -11.06
CA PRO A 304 -5.18 12.38 -10.42
C PRO A 304 -5.94 13.52 -11.14
N ASP A 305 -6.08 13.49 -12.47
CA ASP A 305 -6.80 14.54 -13.22
C ASP A 305 -8.31 14.52 -12.92
N MET A 306 -8.84 13.35 -12.60
CA MET A 306 -10.22 13.18 -12.14
C MET A 306 -10.47 13.79 -10.76
N SER A 307 -9.43 13.91 -9.93
CA SER A 307 -9.57 14.33 -8.53
C SER A 307 -9.08 15.76 -8.24
N LYS A 308 -8.23 16.39 -9.08
CA LYS A 308 -7.82 17.82 -8.89
C LYS A 308 -8.28 18.85 -9.94
N GLY A 309 -8.87 18.55 -11.10
CA GLY A 309 -9.13 19.67 -12.03
C GLY A 309 -9.76 19.50 -13.40
N GLY A 310 -10.30 18.36 -13.79
CA GLY A 310 -10.80 18.14 -15.15
C GLY A 310 -12.21 18.64 -15.52
N MET A 311 -12.94 19.35 -14.63
CA MET A 311 -14.31 19.85 -14.91
C MET A 311 -14.45 21.37 -14.91
N LYS A 312 -13.39 22.11 -15.26
CA LYS A 312 -13.51 23.55 -15.55
C LYS A 312 -13.71 23.79 -17.06
N SER A 313 -14.97 24.08 -17.39
CA SER A 313 -15.42 24.91 -18.50
C SER A 313 -15.38 24.31 -19.93
N HIS A 314 -16.57 23.94 -20.42
CA HIS A 314 -17.05 24.48 -21.70
C HIS A 314 -18.21 25.49 -21.53
N CYS A 315 -18.65 25.78 -20.31
CA CYS A 315 -19.57 26.89 -20.06
C CYS A 315 -18.79 28.23 -19.94
N ASN A 316 -18.31 28.73 -21.08
CA ASN A 316 -17.98 30.14 -21.22
C ASN A 316 -19.26 30.88 -21.62
N LYS A 317 -20.22 31.07 -20.69
CA LYS A 317 -21.30 32.07 -20.81
C LYS A 317 -22.06 32.29 -19.49
N LYS A 318 -21.70 33.40 -18.83
CA LYS A 318 -22.50 34.27 -17.94
C LYS A 318 -23.41 33.60 -16.87
N LYS A 319 -22.95 33.72 -15.61
CA LYS A 319 -23.70 33.96 -14.36
C LYS A 319 -25.24 33.84 -14.46
N SER A 320 -25.76 32.70 -14.05
CA SER A 320 -27.06 32.58 -13.36
C SER A 320 -26.91 31.63 -12.17
N ALA A 321 -27.48 31.99 -11.03
CA ALA A 321 -27.40 31.27 -9.75
C ALA A 321 -28.21 29.96 -9.70
N HIS A 322 -28.42 29.32 -10.85
CA HIS A 322 -29.17 28.07 -11.03
C HIS A 322 -28.46 27.14 -12.03
N CYS A 323 -27.14 26.99 -11.93
CA CYS A 323 -26.46 25.89 -12.61
C CYS A 323 -26.66 24.65 -11.76
N GLU A 324 -27.70 23.88 -12.06
CA GLU A 324 -27.68 22.44 -11.79
C GLU A 324 -26.35 21.88 -12.32
N TYR A 325 -25.74 20.98 -11.56
CA TYR A 325 -24.53 20.29 -11.98
C TYR A 325 -24.81 19.65 -13.35
N ASP A 326 -24.20 20.18 -14.41
CA ASP A 326 -24.13 19.53 -15.72
C ASP A 326 -23.25 18.29 -15.55
N ILE A 327 -23.83 17.21 -15.00
CA ILE A 327 -23.27 15.88 -15.06
C ILE A 327 -23.28 15.53 -16.56
N PRO A 328 -22.11 15.31 -17.21
CA PRO A 328 -22.08 14.88 -18.59
C PRO A 328 -22.91 13.62 -18.64
N GLY A 329 -23.95 13.61 -19.47
CA GLY A 329 -24.78 12.43 -19.54
C GLY A 329 -24.12 11.44 -20.46
N TRP A 330 -23.48 10.46 -19.84
CA TRP A 330 -22.88 9.32 -20.49
C TRP A 330 -23.96 8.32 -20.87
N PHE A 331 -23.79 7.64 -22.01
CA PHE A 331 -24.83 6.86 -22.67
C PHE A 331 -26.05 7.69 -23.10
N LYS A 332 -25.91 9.02 -23.24
CA LYS A 332 -26.99 9.87 -23.80
C LYS A 332 -27.12 9.70 -25.32
N ASN A 333 -26.05 9.29 -25.97
CA ASN A 333 -25.97 9.22 -27.43
C ASN A 333 -25.09 8.04 -27.89
N LYS A 334 -25.15 7.75 -29.19
CA LYS A 334 -24.40 6.66 -29.84
C LYS A 334 -22.88 6.79 -29.71
N GLU A 335 -22.36 8.01 -29.71
CA GLU A 335 -20.91 8.29 -29.66
C GLU A 335 -20.28 7.80 -28.35
N ASP A 336 -21.02 7.85 -27.24
CA ASP A 336 -20.55 7.35 -25.94
C ASP A 336 -20.38 5.82 -25.96
N VAL A 337 -21.30 5.09 -26.61
CA VAL A 337 -21.21 3.63 -26.76
C VAL A 337 -20.10 3.23 -27.71
N HIS A 338 -19.91 3.98 -28.81
CA HIS A 338 -18.78 3.75 -29.71
C HIS A 338 -17.44 3.93 -29.00
N LYS A 339 -17.31 4.91 -28.09
CA LYS A 339 -16.09 5.09 -27.29
C LYS A 339 -15.81 3.90 -26.37
N ILE A 340 -16.83 3.36 -25.71
CA ILE A 340 -16.69 2.18 -24.84
C ILE A 340 -16.30 0.94 -25.63
N ILE A 341 -16.97 0.70 -26.76
CA ILE A 341 -16.66 -0.43 -27.63
C ILE A 341 -15.24 -0.31 -28.17
N ASN A 342 -14.85 0.88 -28.64
CA ASN A 342 -13.47 1.12 -29.09
C ASN A 342 -12.47 0.91 -27.94
N GLU A 343 -12.79 1.28 -26.69
CA GLU A 343 -11.91 1.07 -25.53
C GLU A 343 -11.69 -0.42 -25.27
N ILE A 344 -12.76 -1.23 -25.21
CA ILE A 344 -12.69 -2.69 -25.02
C ILE A 344 -11.82 -3.33 -26.11
N VAL A 345 -12.07 -2.97 -27.38
CA VAL A 345 -11.38 -3.58 -28.53
C VAL A 345 -9.92 -3.11 -28.62
N ASP A 346 -9.65 -1.81 -28.44
CA ASP A 346 -8.31 -1.25 -28.53
C ASP A 346 -7.42 -1.67 -27.34
N GLU A 347 -7.98 -1.90 -26.14
CA GLU A 347 -7.22 -2.42 -24.99
C GLU A 347 -6.89 -3.91 -25.16
N GLY A 348 -7.85 -4.72 -25.64
CA GLY A 348 -7.64 -6.15 -25.94
C GLY A 348 -6.71 -6.39 -27.13
N GLU A 349 -7.24 -6.19 -28.34
CA GLU A 349 -6.58 -6.54 -29.60
C GLU A 349 -5.50 -5.54 -30.04
N GLY A 350 -5.45 -4.40 -29.36
CA GLY A 350 -4.63 -3.26 -29.75
C GLY A 350 -5.28 -2.46 -30.87
N PHE A 351 -5.38 -3.05 -32.07
CA PHE A 351 -5.92 -2.46 -33.30
C PHE A 351 -6.22 -3.51 -34.39
N ASP A 352 -7.16 -3.19 -35.30
CA ASP A 352 -7.45 -3.97 -36.53
C ASP A 352 -6.22 -4.28 -37.41
N GLN A 353 -5.13 -3.52 -37.26
CA GLN A 353 -3.87 -3.66 -38.01
C GLN A 353 -2.66 -3.72 -37.07
N PHE A 354 -2.74 -4.55 -36.03
CA PHE A 354 -1.67 -4.68 -35.04
C PHE A 354 -0.30 -4.96 -35.67
N TYR A 355 -0.22 -5.87 -36.64
CA TYR A 355 1.05 -6.25 -37.28
C TYR A 355 1.73 -5.02 -37.94
N GLU A 356 0.98 -4.28 -38.76
CA GLU A 356 1.48 -3.10 -39.45
C GLU A 356 1.87 -1.98 -38.47
N ARG A 357 1.07 -1.75 -37.43
CA ARG A 357 1.35 -0.74 -36.41
C ARG A 357 2.56 -1.09 -35.55
N ALA A 358 2.75 -2.37 -35.22
CA ALA A 358 3.94 -2.86 -34.54
C ALA A 358 5.20 -2.69 -35.41
N GLU A 359 5.11 -2.95 -36.71
CA GLU A 359 6.21 -2.65 -37.65
C GLU A 359 6.47 -1.14 -37.75
N GLN A 360 5.43 -0.31 -37.76
CA GLN A 360 5.58 1.15 -37.75
C GLN A 360 6.27 1.64 -36.46
N LEU A 361 5.92 1.09 -35.30
CA LEU A 361 6.62 1.35 -34.04
C LEU A 361 8.11 1.01 -34.16
N LEU A 362 8.46 -0.20 -34.62
CA LEU A 362 9.86 -0.60 -34.78
C LEU A 362 10.62 0.28 -35.78
N ASN A 363 9.99 0.63 -36.91
CA ASN A 363 10.55 1.53 -37.91
C ASN A 363 10.74 2.94 -37.36
N TYR A 364 9.80 3.43 -36.55
CA TYR A 364 9.89 4.71 -35.87
C TYR A 364 11.03 4.73 -34.85
N VAL A 365 11.11 3.71 -33.99
CA VAL A 365 12.20 3.52 -33.02
C VAL A 365 13.55 3.51 -33.74
N ALA A 366 13.68 2.78 -34.85
CA ALA A 366 14.90 2.76 -35.66
C ALA A 366 15.21 4.15 -36.26
N LYS A 367 14.21 4.85 -36.81
CA LYS A 367 14.33 6.18 -37.42
C LYS A 367 14.85 7.22 -36.44
N ILE A 368 14.42 7.17 -35.17
CA ILE A 368 14.80 8.16 -34.16
C ILE A 368 16.11 7.83 -33.44
N GLY A 369 16.73 6.67 -33.71
CA GLY A 369 18.03 6.28 -33.16
C GLY A 369 18.00 5.17 -32.11
N GLY A 370 16.92 4.40 -32.01
CA GLY A 370 16.80 3.22 -31.16
C GLY A 370 16.01 3.45 -29.86
N ALA A 371 16.03 2.45 -28.98
CA ALA A 371 15.23 2.43 -27.75
C ALA A 371 15.53 3.60 -26.80
N GLY A 372 16.80 4.02 -26.68
CA GLY A 372 17.18 5.17 -25.84
C GLY A 372 16.55 6.48 -26.33
N ALA A 373 16.56 6.72 -27.65
CA ALA A 373 15.90 7.89 -28.23
C ALA A 373 14.38 7.84 -28.08
N TYR A 374 13.78 6.65 -28.16
CA TYR A 374 12.36 6.44 -27.89
C TYR A 374 12.01 6.77 -26.43
N LEU A 375 12.79 6.26 -25.47
CA LEU A 375 12.63 6.55 -24.04
C LEU A 375 12.71 8.07 -23.75
N GLN A 376 13.67 8.77 -24.35
CA GLN A 376 13.80 10.22 -24.20
C GLN A 376 12.54 10.97 -24.66
N GLN A 377 11.90 10.51 -25.74
CA GLN A 377 10.64 11.11 -26.19
C GLN A 377 9.48 10.81 -25.25
N ILE A 378 9.39 9.59 -24.69
CA ILE A 378 8.39 9.26 -23.65
C ILE A 378 8.52 10.21 -22.45
N ILE A 379 9.74 10.37 -21.93
CA ILE A 379 10.01 11.22 -20.76
C ILE A 379 9.64 12.69 -21.05
N GLN A 380 10.02 13.20 -22.22
CA GLN A 380 9.69 14.57 -22.63
C GLN A 380 8.18 14.82 -22.84
N ASP A 381 7.41 13.77 -23.11
CA ASP A 381 5.96 13.85 -23.26
C ASP A 381 5.25 13.85 -21.90
N GLN A 382 5.72 13.01 -20.95
CA GLN A 382 5.19 12.94 -19.58
C GLN A 382 5.30 14.26 -18.80
N ASP A 383 6.26 15.12 -19.15
CA ASP A 383 6.45 16.45 -18.53
C ASP A 383 5.40 17.50 -18.96
N LYS A 384 4.45 17.18 -19.85
CA LYS A 384 3.43 18.11 -20.35
C LYS A 384 2.03 17.66 -19.96
N THR A 385 1.38 18.47 -19.14
CA THR A 385 -0.05 18.38 -18.73
C THR A 385 -1.07 18.50 -19.88
N ASN A 386 -0.65 18.40 -21.15
CA ASN A 386 -1.54 18.52 -22.29
C ASN A 386 -1.23 17.47 -23.36
N PRO A 387 -1.99 16.38 -23.40
CA PRO A 387 -1.75 15.27 -24.29
C PRO A 387 -2.24 15.49 -25.73
N SER A 388 -2.82 16.66 -26.03
CA SER A 388 -3.06 17.10 -27.42
C SER A 388 -1.76 17.48 -28.16
N LYS A 389 -0.59 17.33 -27.52
CA LYS A 389 0.73 17.68 -28.04
C LYS A 389 1.68 16.49 -28.19
N THR A 390 1.26 15.29 -27.79
CA THR A 390 2.04 14.06 -27.99
C THR A 390 2.19 13.79 -29.49
N PRO A 391 3.41 13.56 -30.01
CA PRO A 391 3.61 13.18 -31.41
C PRO A 391 2.78 11.94 -31.76
N GLU A 392 2.12 11.93 -32.91
CA GLU A 392 1.20 10.87 -33.33
C GLU A 392 1.88 9.50 -33.35
N GLU A 393 3.12 9.41 -33.86
CA GLU A 393 3.87 8.15 -33.89
C GLU A 393 4.28 7.66 -32.48
N LEU A 394 4.54 8.58 -31.55
CA LEU A 394 4.85 8.23 -30.16
C LEU A 394 3.60 7.73 -29.45
N LYS A 395 2.48 8.44 -29.64
CA LYS A 395 1.16 8.06 -29.13
C LYS A 395 0.84 6.64 -29.60
N ASP A 396 0.76 6.43 -30.91
CA ASP A 396 0.45 5.13 -31.52
C ASP A 396 1.37 4.01 -31.02
N GLY A 397 2.67 4.31 -30.87
CA GLY A 397 3.64 3.37 -30.31
C GLY A 397 3.34 2.96 -28.86
N GLN A 398 2.92 3.89 -28.00
CA GLN A 398 2.51 3.55 -26.63
C GLN A 398 1.21 2.74 -26.62
N LEU A 399 0.25 3.09 -27.49
CA LEU A 399 -1.01 2.35 -27.60
C LEU A 399 -0.78 0.87 -27.96
N VAL A 400 0.13 0.61 -28.91
CA VAL A 400 0.54 -0.76 -29.26
C VAL A 400 1.11 -1.49 -28.05
N ARG A 401 2.03 -0.86 -27.30
CA ARG A 401 2.68 -1.46 -26.13
C ARG A 401 1.71 -1.72 -24.97
N GLU A 402 0.65 -0.94 -24.86
CA GLU A 402 -0.35 -1.05 -23.79
C GLU A 402 -1.37 -2.17 -24.02
N SER A 403 -1.56 -2.64 -25.26
CA SER A 403 -2.53 -3.69 -25.60
C SER A 403 -2.26 -5.04 -24.92
N HIS A 404 -3.33 -5.81 -24.66
CA HIS A 404 -3.24 -7.15 -24.07
C HIS A 404 -2.41 -8.08 -24.96
N LEU A 405 -2.68 -8.06 -26.27
CA LEU A 405 -1.95 -8.82 -27.28
C LEU A 405 -0.44 -8.61 -27.21
N TYR A 406 0.01 -7.34 -27.15
CA TYR A 406 1.43 -7.02 -27.04
C TYR A 406 2.04 -7.65 -25.79
N ARG A 407 1.41 -7.47 -24.62
CA ARG A 407 1.90 -8.00 -23.35
C ARG A 407 2.01 -9.52 -23.38
N PHE A 408 0.99 -10.23 -23.86
CA PHE A 408 1.03 -11.69 -23.96
C PHE A 408 2.05 -12.18 -24.99
N ALA A 409 2.23 -11.49 -26.11
CA ALA A 409 3.24 -11.82 -27.10
C ALA A 409 4.66 -11.70 -26.53
N ILE A 410 4.95 -10.63 -25.78
CA ILE A 410 6.22 -10.45 -25.08
C ILE A 410 6.46 -11.55 -24.04
N ILE A 411 5.46 -11.89 -23.23
CA ILE A 411 5.52 -12.99 -22.25
C ILE A 411 5.82 -14.31 -22.96
N MET A 412 5.07 -14.65 -24.01
CA MET A 412 5.23 -15.88 -24.78
C MET A 412 6.64 -16.01 -25.38
N THR A 413 7.16 -14.94 -26.01
CA THR A 413 8.51 -14.93 -26.58
C THR A 413 9.59 -15.09 -25.52
N ALA A 414 9.45 -14.41 -24.39
CA ALA A 414 10.38 -14.50 -23.28
C ALA A 414 10.37 -15.91 -22.65
N PHE A 415 9.19 -16.54 -22.53
CA PHE A 415 9.02 -17.91 -22.05
C PHE A 415 9.73 -18.91 -22.99
N GLN A 416 9.54 -18.80 -24.30
CA GLN A 416 10.23 -19.64 -25.28
C GLN A 416 11.75 -19.50 -25.15
N GLN A 417 12.25 -18.27 -25.00
CA GLN A 417 13.67 -18.01 -24.84
C GLN A 417 14.26 -18.71 -23.60
N GLU A 418 13.57 -18.64 -22.44
CA GLU A 418 14.04 -19.34 -21.23
C GLU A 418 13.94 -20.86 -21.37
N LYS A 419 12.90 -21.40 -22.04
CA LYS A 419 12.82 -22.83 -22.36
C LYS A 419 14.00 -23.27 -23.24
N ASP A 420 14.39 -22.46 -24.22
CA ASP A 420 15.53 -22.76 -25.08
C ASP A 420 16.86 -22.73 -24.32
N PHE A 421 17.06 -21.77 -23.40
CA PHE A 421 18.24 -21.73 -22.54
C PHE A 421 18.31 -22.94 -21.61
N ALA A 422 17.19 -23.27 -20.98
CA ALA A 422 17.04 -24.43 -20.10
C ALA A 422 17.34 -25.74 -20.85
N ALA A 423 16.75 -25.92 -22.04
CA ALA A 423 16.95 -27.08 -22.88
C ALA A 423 18.41 -27.28 -23.30
N ARG A 424 19.13 -26.19 -23.64
CA ARG A 424 20.58 -26.23 -23.96
C ARG A 424 21.43 -26.68 -22.78
N ALA A 425 20.98 -26.44 -21.55
CA ALA A 425 21.65 -26.86 -20.33
C ALA A 425 21.16 -28.21 -19.78
N GLY A 426 20.22 -28.87 -20.46
CA GLY A 426 19.67 -30.15 -20.03
C GLY A 426 18.70 -30.07 -18.85
N ILE A 427 18.10 -28.91 -18.62
CA ILE A 427 17.11 -28.69 -17.57
C ILE A 427 15.76 -28.29 -18.15
N SER A 428 14.67 -28.54 -17.42
CA SER A 428 13.35 -28.02 -17.74
C SER A 428 13.11 -26.71 -17.02
N TYR A 429 12.60 -25.70 -17.73
CA TYR A 429 12.16 -24.44 -17.12
C TYR A 429 10.64 -24.36 -17.06
N GLU A 430 10.13 -24.11 -15.86
CA GLU A 430 8.72 -23.86 -15.58
C GLU A 430 8.62 -22.64 -14.64
N VAL A 431 7.79 -21.67 -15.02
CA VAL A 431 7.53 -20.47 -14.22
C VAL A 431 6.42 -20.68 -13.18
N LYS A 432 5.57 -21.69 -13.39
CA LYS A 432 4.53 -22.08 -12.44
C LYS A 432 5.13 -22.75 -11.21
N ARG A 433 4.43 -22.67 -10.08
CA ARG A 433 4.81 -23.40 -8.86
C ARG A 433 4.74 -24.91 -9.04
N THR A 434 5.62 -25.62 -8.35
CA THR A 434 5.56 -27.08 -8.23
C THR A 434 4.62 -27.42 -7.07
N PRO A 435 3.53 -28.19 -7.31
CA PRO A 435 2.63 -28.59 -6.24
C PRO A 435 3.34 -29.41 -5.16
N VAL A 436 2.93 -29.21 -3.91
CA VAL A 436 3.38 -30.01 -2.77
C VAL A 436 2.99 -31.47 -2.99
N ASN A 437 3.91 -32.38 -2.67
CA ASN A 437 3.63 -33.82 -2.74
C ASN A 437 2.59 -34.21 -1.68
N ILE A 438 1.49 -34.82 -2.13
CA ILE A 438 0.37 -35.25 -1.30
C ILE A 438 0.43 -36.74 -0.90
N ASP A 439 1.37 -37.51 -1.48
CA ASP A 439 1.42 -38.96 -1.34
C ASP A 439 1.57 -39.40 0.13
N GLY A 440 0.60 -40.19 0.60
CA GLY A 440 0.60 -40.74 1.96
C GLY A 440 0.05 -39.82 3.06
N ASN A 441 -0.47 -38.63 2.72
CA ASN A 441 -1.06 -37.70 3.69
C ASN A 441 -2.56 -37.46 3.42
N THR A 442 -3.42 -38.23 4.07
CA THR A 442 -4.89 -38.13 3.93
C THR A 442 -5.46 -36.76 4.32
N GLN A 443 -4.87 -36.08 5.30
CA GLN A 443 -5.36 -34.75 5.71
C GLN A 443 -5.04 -33.69 4.66
N LEU A 444 -3.87 -33.80 4.00
CA LEU A 444 -3.49 -32.92 2.91
C LEU A 444 -4.32 -33.21 1.64
N ASP A 445 -4.61 -34.48 1.36
CA ASP A 445 -5.52 -34.88 0.27
C ASP A 445 -6.93 -34.30 0.49
N ASN A 446 -7.47 -34.39 1.71
CA ASN A 446 -8.75 -33.75 2.05
C ASN A 446 -8.71 -32.23 1.84
N LEU A 447 -7.63 -31.55 2.28
CA LEU A 447 -7.46 -30.11 2.05
C LEU A 447 -7.50 -29.78 0.55
N CYS A 448 -6.82 -30.58 -0.29
CA CYS A 448 -6.81 -30.39 -1.74
C CYS A 448 -8.19 -30.60 -2.39
N GLN A 449 -8.98 -31.56 -1.88
CA GLN A 449 -10.32 -31.84 -2.37
C GLN A 449 -11.35 -30.79 -1.94
N GLU A 450 -11.21 -30.24 -0.74
CA GLU A 450 -12.12 -29.22 -0.19
C GLU A 450 -11.85 -27.82 -0.75
N LEU A 451 -10.59 -27.48 -1.03
CA LEU A 451 -10.16 -26.12 -1.39
C LEU A 451 -11.00 -25.49 -2.53
N PRO A 452 -11.28 -26.15 -3.67
CA PRO A 452 -12.11 -25.55 -4.72
C PRO A 452 -13.52 -25.20 -4.25
N GLY A 453 -14.10 -26.01 -3.36
CA GLY A 453 -15.42 -25.74 -2.79
C GLY A 453 -15.41 -24.50 -1.90
N TYR A 454 -14.44 -24.38 -1.00
CA TYR A 454 -14.32 -23.19 -0.15
C TYR A 454 -13.97 -21.93 -0.95
N PHE A 455 -13.22 -22.06 -2.03
CA PHE A 455 -13.03 -20.98 -2.98
C PHE A 455 -14.36 -20.52 -3.59
N ASN A 456 -15.18 -21.44 -4.10
CA ASN A 456 -16.50 -21.11 -4.66
C ASN A 456 -17.43 -20.49 -3.60
N ALA A 457 -17.38 -20.98 -2.36
CA ALA A 457 -18.12 -20.39 -1.25
C ALA A 457 -17.70 -18.95 -0.94
N CYS A 458 -16.44 -18.57 -1.17
CA CYS A 458 -15.99 -17.17 -1.12
C CYS A 458 -16.40 -16.37 -2.36
N PHE A 459 -16.42 -17.00 -3.53
CA PHE A 459 -16.74 -16.39 -4.82
C PHE A 459 -18.22 -16.01 -4.95
N VAL A 460 -19.14 -16.83 -4.42
CA VAL A 460 -20.59 -16.58 -4.48
C VAL A 460 -21.00 -15.25 -3.81
N PRO A 461 -20.61 -14.94 -2.55
CA PRO A 461 -20.83 -13.64 -1.93
C PRO A 461 -20.38 -12.46 -2.79
N MET A 462 -19.20 -12.57 -3.40
CA MET A 462 -18.65 -11.51 -4.25
C MET A 462 -19.50 -11.27 -5.49
N ILE A 463 -19.83 -12.32 -6.25
CA ILE A 463 -20.64 -12.21 -7.46
C ILE A 463 -22.04 -11.69 -7.13
N MET A 464 -22.63 -12.14 -6.03
CA MET A 464 -23.92 -11.68 -5.55
C MET A 464 -23.89 -10.18 -5.23
N TRP A 465 -22.91 -9.72 -4.45
CA TRP A 465 -22.76 -8.30 -4.11
C TRP A 465 -22.44 -7.41 -5.31
N LEU A 466 -21.57 -7.87 -6.23
CA LEU A 466 -21.30 -7.17 -7.49
C LEU A 466 -22.58 -7.05 -8.33
N SER A 467 -23.37 -8.12 -8.44
CA SER A 467 -24.66 -8.10 -9.14
C SER A 467 -25.60 -7.04 -8.55
N ARG A 468 -25.73 -6.99 -7.22
CA ARG A 468 -26.58 -5.99 -6.54
C ARG A 468 -26.21 -4.55 -6.92
N MET A 469 -24.93 -4.22 -7.10
CA MET A 469 -24.50 -2.87 -7.49
C MET A 469 -25.12 -2.36 -8.81
N TYR A 470 -25.49 -3.27 -9.72
CA TYR A 470 -26.03 -2.91 -11.04
C TYR A 470 -27.56 -3.07 -11.15
N GLU A 471 -28.25 -3.52 -10.11
CA GLU A 471 -29.71 -3.71 -10.14
C GLU A 471 -30.49 -2.36 -10.18
N ILE A 472 -31.60 -2.33 -10.92
CA ILE A 472 -32.31 -1.09 -11.35
C ILE A 472 -33.38 -0.64 -10.33
N LYS A 473 -33.11 -0.71 -9.01
CA LYS A 473 -33.99 -0.11 -8.00
C LYS A 473 -33.39 1.18 -7.45
N ASP A 474 -34.26 2.09 -7.01
CA ASP A 474 -33.90 3.36 -6.39
C ASP A 474 -33.28 3.07 -5.00
N TRP A 475 -31.96 2.87 -5.00
CA TRP A 475 -31.14 2.55 -3.83
C TRP A 475 -31.13 3.67 -2.78
N SER A 476 -31.74 4.82 -3.05
CA SER A 476 -31.94 5.87 -2.05
C SER A 476 -32.60 5.35 -0.77
N ALA A 477 -33.41 4.29 -0.85
CA ALA A 477 -34.04 3.63 0.30
C ALA A 477 -33.13 2.69 1.11
N ASP A 478 -32.05 2.15 0.53
CA ASP A 478 -31.14 1.16 1.16
C ASP A 478 -29.65 1.58 1.05
N LYS A 479 -29.45 2.89 1.16
CA LYS A 479 -28.16 3.54 0.93
C LYS A 479 -27.02 3.01 1.84
N PRO A 480 -27.20 2.80 3.16
CA PRO A 480 -26.09 2.39 4.01
C PRO A 480 -25.57 0.97 3.71
N ARG A 481 -26.45 0.02 3.38
CA ARG A 481 -26.05 -1.34 2.97
C ARG A 481 -25.26 -1.32 1.68
N ARG A 482 -25.74 -0.55 0.69
CA ARG A 482 -25.01 -0.40 -0.57
C ARG A 482 -23.60 0.14 -0.37
N GLN A 483 -23.45 1.21 0.42
CA GLN A 483 -22.12 1.77 0.70
C GLN A 483 -21.20 0.73 1.37
N ALA A 484 -21.73 -0.08 2.29
CA ALA A 484 -20.97 -1.18 2.87
C ALA A 484 -20.57 -2.24 1.83
N ILE A 485 -21.50 -2.63 0.95
CA ILE A 485 -21.27 -3.60 -0.15
C ILE A 485 -20.20 -3.08 -1.12
N GLU A 486 -20.33 -1.86 -1.63
CA GLU A 486 -19.39 -1.26 -2.59
C GLU A 486 -17.96 -1.29 -2.02
N MET A 487 -17.82 -0.97 -0.73
CA MET A 487 -16.51 -0.95 -0.08
C MET A 487 -15.95 -2.33 0.21
N LEU A 488 -16.78 -3.35 0.43
CA LEU A 488 -16.34 -4.71 0.80
C LEU A 488 -16.20 -5.65 -0.39
N ALA A 489 -17.09 -5.54 -1.38
CA ALA A 489 -17.17 -6.45 -2.52
C ALA A 489 -16.20 -6.13 -3.65
N ALA A 490 -15.89 -4.85 -3.87
CA ALA A 490 -15.04 -4.43 -4.99
C ALA A 490 -13.58 -4.83 -4.78
N TRP A 491 -12.88 -4.13 -3.87
CA TRP A 491 -11.46 -4.38 -3.63
C TRP A 491 -11.16 -5.42 -2.55
N PRO A 492 -11.81 -5.38 -1.36
CA PRO A 492 -11.35 -6.21 -0.26
C PRO A 492 -11.59 -7.69 -0.46
N ILE A 493 -12.73 -8.15 -1.02
CA ILE A 493 -12.90 -9.59 -1.30
C ILE A 493 -11.95 -10.06 -2.40
N MET A 494 -11.72 -9.25 -3.43
CA MET A 494 -10.77 -9.59 -4.50
C MET A 494 -9.34 -9.76 -3.97
N SER A 495 -8.89 -8.81 -3.14
CA SER A 495 -7.55 -8.81 -2.57
C SER A 495 -7.42 -9.77 -1.38
N LEU A 496 -8.35 -9.85 -0.44
CA LEU A 496 -8.22 -10.63 0.80
C LEU A 496 -8.85 -12.04 0.72
N GLY A 497 -9.70 -12.30 -0.27
CA GLY A 497 -10.37 -13.58 -0.50
C GLY A 497 -9.89 -14.27 -1.76
N ILE A 498 -10.33 -13.78 -2.93
CA ILE A 498 -10.17 -14.45 -4.22
C ILE A 498 -8.70 -14.72 -4.55
N ARG A 499 -7.85 -13.69 -4.52
CA ARG A 499 -6.44 -13.84 -4.88
C ARG A 499 -5.66 -14.77 -3.92
N PRO A 500 -5.73 -14.62 -2.58
CA PRO A 500 -5.09 -15.54 -1.65
C PRO A 500 -5.51 -16.99 -1.85
N PHE A 501 -6.79 -17.24 -2.17
CA PHE A 501 -7.27 -18.57 -2.51
C PHE A 501 -6.63 -19.12 -3.78
N LEU A 502 -6.57 -18.34 -4.86
CA LEU A 502 -6.00 -18.79 -6.13
C LEU A 502 -4.48 -19.00 -6.03
N GLU A 503 -3.79 -18.20 -5.22
CA GLU A 503 -2.38 -18.43 -4.90
C GLU A 503 -2.20 -19.68 -4.04
N LEU A 504 -3.03 -19.88 -3.01
CA LEU A 504 -3.04 -21.08 -2.19
C LEU A 504 -3.27 -22.33 -3.04
N ALA A 505 -4.24 -22.28 -3.97
CA ALA A 505 -4.55 -23.34 -4.91
C ALA A 505 -3.33 -23.76 -5.75
N SER A 506 -2.45 -22.81 -6.09
CA SER A 506 -1.26 -23.09 -6.89
C SER A 506 -0.20 -23.95 -6.19
N PHE A 507 -0.25 -24.06 -4.86
CA PHE A 507 0.64 -24.95 -4.09
C PHE A 507 0.18 -26.41 -4.09
N PHE A 508 -1.03 -26.71 -4.57
CA PHE A 508 -1.65 -28.02 -4.40
C PHE A 508 -2.11 -28.61 -5.72
N LYS A 509 -2.22 -29.94 -5.76
CA LYS A 509 -2.78 -30.66 -6.90
C LYS A 509 -4.30 -30.72 -6.74
N ILE A 510 -4.98 -29.67 -7.17
CA ILE A 510 -6.45 -29.56 -7.11
C ILE A 510 -7.11 -29.87 -8.45
N ASP A 511 -8.41 -30.16 -8.43
CA ASP A 511 -9.24 -30.15 -9.64
C ASP A 511 -9.60 -28.71 -10.02
N GLN A 512 -8.77 -28.11 -10.88
CA GLN A 512 -8.92 -26.72 -11.34
C GLN A 512 -10.25 -26.44 -12.01
N SER A 513 -10.91 -27.47 -12.56
CA SER A 513 -12.18 -27.30 -13.24
C SER A 513 -13.37 -26.95 -12.36
N LYS A 514 -13.22 -27.23 -11.06
CA LYS A 514 -14.20 -26.89 -10.03
C LYS A 514 -14.08 -25.46 -9.53
N LEU A 515 -13.02 -24.74 -9.89
CA LEU A 515 -12.89 -23.33 -9.53
C LEU A 515 -13.90 -22.47 -10.31
N PHE A 516 -14.36 -21.41 -9.66
CA PHE A 516 -15.30 -20.42 -10.19
C PHE A 516 -16.65 -21.04 -10.57
N SER A 517 -17.07 -22.10 -9.87
CA SER A 517 -18.36 -22.74 -10.10
C SER A 517 -19.47 -22.05 -9.31
N LEU A 518 -20.60 -21.83 -9.97
CA LEU A 518 -21.86 -21.35 -9.38
C LEU A 518 -22.91 -22.47 -9.34
N ALA A 519 -22.46 -23.73 -9.21
CA ALA A 519 -23.32 -24.90 -9.10
C ALA A 519 -23.33 -25.44 -7.66
N ASP A 520 -24.52 -25.82 -7.16
CA ASP A 520 -24.71 -26.36 -5.81
C ASP A 520 -23.77 -27.55 -5.49
N VAL A 521 -23.46 -28.38 -6.49
CA VAL A 521 -22.62 -29.59 -6.34
C VAL A 521 -21.14 -29.27 -6.11
N ASP A 522 -20.70 -28.07 -6.46
CA ASP A 522 -19.31 -27.63 -6.33
C ASP A 522 -19.11 -26.72 -5.11
N LEU A 523 -20.15 -26.51 -4.29
CA LEU A 523 -20.06 -25.87 -2.98
C LEU A 523 -19.88 -26.95 -1.88
N PRO A 524 -19.20 -26.63 -0.76
CA PRO A 524 -19.06 -27.57 0.34
C PRO A 524 -20.43 -27.87 0.94
N SER A 525 -20.80 -29.15 1.01
CA SER A 525 -22.09 -29.58 1.56
C SER A 525 -22.26 -29.25 3.05
N SER A 526 -21.16 -28.98 3.76
CA SER A 526 -21.14 -28.50 5.14
C SER A 526 -21.54 -27.02 5.27
N LEU A 527 -21.51 -26.23 4.20
CA LEU A 527 -21.83 -24.80 4.21
C LEU A 527 -23.27 -24.58 3.72
N THR A 528 -24.25 -24.81 4.59
CA THR A 528 -25.67 -24.64 4.27
C THR A 528 -26.00 -23.21 3.85
N ASP A 529 -25.34 -22.21 4.45
CA ASP A 529 -25.60 -20.80 4.15
C ASP A 529 -25.14 -20.42 2.74
N ALA A 530 -24.02 -20.99 2.26
CA ALA A 530 -23.55 -20.77 0.90
C ALA A 530 -24.52 -21.37 -0.14
N LEU A 531 -25.03 -22.58 0.14
CA LEU A 531 -26.02 -23.26 -0.70
C LEU A 531 -27.34 -22.48 -0.75
N GLU A 532 -27.81 -21.98 0.39
CA GLU A 532 -29.04 -21.18 0.44
C GLU A 532 -28.86 -19.82 -0.24
N LEU A 533 -27.70 -19.17 -0.06
CA LEU A 533 -27.36 -17.94 -0.75
C LEU A 533 -27.42 -18.12 -2.28
N LEU A 534 -26.82 -19.19 -2.79
CA LEU A 534 -26.82 -19.48 -4.23
C LEU A 534 -28.24 -19.69 -4.77
N LYS A 535 -29.11 -20.40 -4.02
CA LYS A 535 -30.52 -20.56 -4.40
C LYS A 535 -31.28 -19.24 -4.43
N LEU A 536 -31.09 -18.38 -3.43
CA LEU A 536 -31.72 -17.06 -3.39
C LEU A 536 -31.21 -16.16 -4.52
N TYR A 537 -29.90 -16.18 -4.78
CA TYR A 537 -29.29 -15.44 -5.87
C TYR A 537 -29.87 -15.83 -7.24
N ASN A 538 -30.07 -17.14 -7.46
CA ASN A 538 -30.67 -17.69 -8.69
C ASN A 538 -32.19 -17.48 -8.80
N ASN A 539 -32.87 -17.06 -7.72
CA ASN A 539 -34.29 -16.70 -7.77
C ASN A 539 -34.47 -15.29 -8.41
N ASP A 540 -35.67 -14.98 -8.89
CA ASP A 540 -36.01 -13.67 -9.45
C ASP A 540 -36.48 -12.64 -8.40
N ASP A 541 -36.86 -13.07 -7.20
CA ASP A 541 -37.31 -12.16 -6.14
C ASP A 541 -36.15 -11.30 -5.59
N ARG A 542 -36.43 -10.02 -5.41
CA ARG A 542 -35.49 -8.96 -5.05
C ARG A 542 -36.15 -7.97 -4.09
N SER A 543 -36.94 -8.47 -3.15
CA SER A 543 -37.50 -7.69 -2.05
C SER A 543 -36.42 -7.32 -1.03
N GLU A 544 -36.66 -6.28 -0.21
CA GLU A 544 -35.71 -5.87 0.84
C GLU A 544 -35.44 -6.99 1.85
N GLU A 545 -36.45 -7.82 2.13
CA GLU A 545 -36.32 -9.00 3.00
C GLU A 545 -35.36 -10.04 2.39
N ILE A 546 -35.52 -10.35 1.10
CA ILE A 546 -34.62 -11.26 0.38
C ILE A 546 -33.19 -10.69 0.33
N TYR A 547 -33.03 -9.40 0.08
CA TYR A 547 -31.72 -8.76 0.10
C TYR A 547 -31.04 -8.85 1.46
N THR A 548 -31.78 -8.56 2.54
CA THR A 548 -31.25 -8.67 3.91
C THR A 548 -30.82 -10.11 4.20
N GLN A 549 -31.65 -11.09 3.81
CA GLN A 549 -31.33 -12.50 3.97
C GLN A 549 -30.07 -12.91 3.17
N MET A 550 -29.94 -12.43 1.93
CA MET A 550 -28.76 -12.70 1.10
C MET A 550 -27.48 -12.11 1.72
N ASP A 551 -27.53 -10.90 2.28
CA ASP A 551 -26.39 -10.29 2.97
C ASP A 551 -26.00 -11.10 4.21
N ASP A 552 -26.95 -11.48 5.05
CA ASP A 552 -26.68 -12.29 6.24
C ASP A 552 -26.04 -13.64 5.89
N LEU A 553 -26.56 -14.31 4.86
CA LEU A 553 -26.02 -15.58 4.36
C LEU A 553 -24.62 -15.40 3.76
N ALA A 554 -24.38 -14.31 3.05
CA ALA A 554 -23.05 -13.98 2.51
C ALA A 554 -22.03 -13.77 3.63
N LEU A 555 -22.37 -12.98 4.65
CA LEU A 555 -21.49 -12.73 5.79
C LEU A 555 -21.19 -14.00 6.58
N ASN A 556 -22.21 -14.83 6.87
CA ASN A 556 -22.00 -16.10 7.55
C ASN A 556 -21.16 -17.08 6.71
N THR A 557 -21.34 -17.07 5.39
CA THR A 557 -20.51 -17.86 4.47
C THR A 557 -19.04 -17.44 4.54
N LEU A 558 -18.74 -16.13 4.46
CA LEU A 558 -17.37 -15.63 4.56
C LEU A 558 -16.75 -15.93 5.94
N GLU A 559 -17.53 -15.84 7.02
CA GLU A 559 -17.11 -16.22 8.37
C GLU A 559 -16.72 -17.70 8.45
N ALA A 560 -17.55 -18.59 7.88
CA ALA A 560 -17.29 -20.03 7.84
C ALA A 560 -16.05 -20.38 6.98
N VAL A 561 -15.86 -19.68 5.86
CA VAL A 561 -14.67 -19.82 5.02
C VAL A 561 -13.40 -19.41 5.78
N GLY A 562 -13.44 -18.28 6.50
CA GLY A 562 -12.31 -17.86 7.32
C GLY A 562 -12.02 -18.82 8.49
N ALA A 563 -13.05 -19.46 9.06
CA ALA A 563 -12.88 -20.51 10.07
C ALA A 563 -12.22 -21.78 9.48
N TRP A 564 -12.57 -22.17 8.25
CA TRP A 564 -11.88 -23.24 7.53
C TRP A 564 -10.40 -22.90 7.29
N ALA A 565 -10.08 -21.66 6.92
CA ALA A 565 -8.71 -21.21 6.73
C ALA A 565 -7.90 -21.27 8.04
N GLU A 566 -8.50 -20.90 9.17
CA GLU A 566 -7.87 -20.99 10.49
C GLU A 566 -7.52 -22.45 10.86
N ASN A 567 -8.46 -23.37 10.65
CA ASN A 567 -8.24 -24.80 10.90
C ASN A 567 -7.14 -25.36 9.97
N SER A 568 -7.18 -25.00 8.69
CA SER A 568 -6.19 -25.39 7.69
C SER A 568 -4.80 -24.88 8.03
N ARG A 569 -4.69 -23.65 8.58
CA ARG A 569 -3.42 -23.07 9.02
C ARG A 569 -2.79 -23.90 10.14
N GLU A 570 -3.57 -24.28 11.15
CA GLU A 570 -3.07 -25.10 12.26
C GLU A 570 -2.61 -26.49 11.79
N PHE A 571 -3.32 -27.08 10.81
CA PHE A 571 -2.85 -28.31 10.16
C PHE A 571 -1.53 -28.10 9.41
N VAL A 572 -1.43 -27.08 8.54
CA VAL A 572 -0.22 -26.81 7.75
C VAL A 572 1.02 -26.58 8.61
N LYS A 573 0.89 -25.97 9.81
CA LYS A 573 2.00 -25.84 10.77
C LYS A 573 2.63 -27.17 11.17
N THR A 574 1.89 -28.28 11.08
CA THR A 574 2.38 -29.63 11.41
C THR A 574 3.07 -30.33 10.24
N LEU A 575 2.85 -29.86 9.00
CA LEU A 575 3.40 -30.47 7.79
C LEU A 575 4.93 -30.38 7.74
N GLN A 576 5.52 -31.45 7.21
CA GLN A 576 6.96 -31.56 6.92
C GLN A 576 7.20 -31.30 5.43
N ILE A 577 7.17 -30.03 5.06
CA ILE A 577 7.42 -29.52 3.70
C ILE A 577 8.55 -28.46 3.76
N PRO A 578 9.17 -28.07 2.64
CA PRO A 578 10.19 -27.02 2.66
C PRO A 578 9.71 -25.76 3.40
N GLU A 579 10.52 -25.27 4.35
CA GLU A 579 10.11 -24.20 5.28
C GLU A 579 9.66 -22.92 4.55
N HIS A 580 10.29 -22.61 3.42
CA HIS A 580 9.90 -21.52 2.54
C HIS A 580 8.47 -21.69 2.01
N THR A 581 8.18 -22.83 1.38
CA THR A 581 6.84 -23.19 0.88
C THR A 581 5.81 -23.17 2.00
N LYS A 582 6.16 -23.71 3.18
CA LYS A 582 5.31 -23.68 4.37
C LYS A 582 4.94 -22.27 4.79
N THR A 583 5.94 -21.39 4.84
CA THR A 583 5.74 -19.98 5.20
C THR A 583 4.78 -19.30 4.23
N MET A 584 4.97 -19.48 2.93
CA MET A 584 4.08 -18.89 1.91
C MET A 584 2.62 -19.38 2.06
N ILE A 585 2.42 -20.69 2.26
CA ILE A 585 1.09 -21.26 2.48
C ILE A 585 0.46 -20.68 3.76
N LEU A 586 1.22 -20.61 4.85
CA LEU A 586 0.74 -20.05 6.13
C LEU A 586 0.37 -18.57 6.02
N THR A 587 1.12 -17.78 5.24
CA THR A 587 0.77 -16.38 4.97
C THR A 587 -0.57 -16.27 4.25
N ARG A 588 -0.84 -17.08 3.22
CA ARG A 588 -2.10 -17.00 2.47
C ARG A 588 -3.30 -17.43 3.29
N LEU A 589 -3.13 -18.51 4.07
CA LEU A 589 -4.14 -18.93 5.04
C LEU A 589 -4.39 -17.86 6.11
N THR A 590 -3.36 -17.14 6.54
CA THR A 590 -3.52 -16.03 7.50
C THR A 590 -4.32 -14.89 6.91
N GLY A 591 -4.06 -14.51 5.65
CA GLY A 591 -4.88 -13.52 4.94
C GLY A 591 -6.36 -13.94 4.83
N LEU A 592 -6.62 -15.22 4.51
CA LEU A 592 -8.00 -15.74 4.40
C LEU A 592 -8.77 -15.75 5.73
N ILE A 593 -8.09 -15.77 6.87
CA ILE A 593 -8.75 -15.70 8.19
C ILE A 593 -9.45 -14.35 8.39
N VAL A 594 -8.99 -13.29 7.73
CA VAL A 594 -9.60 -11.95 7.76
C VAL A 594 -11.04 -11.95 7.25
N LEU A 595 -11.45 -12.95 6.46
CA LEU A 595 -12.84 -13.10 6.01
C LEU A 595 -13.84 -13.20 7.18
N LYS A 596 -13.41 -13.64 8.37
CA LYS A 596 -14.23 -13.65 9.60
C LYS A 596 -14.64 -12.25 10.06
N GLU A 597 -13.87 -11.22 9.69
CA GLU A 597 -14.15 -9.85 10.10
C GLU A 597 -15.25 -9.20 9.26
N PHE A 598 -15.55 -9.70 8.06
CA PHE A 598 -16.45 -9.04 7.12
C PHE A 598 -17.83 -8.74 7.71
N LYS A 599 -18.32 -9.59 8.61
CA LYS A 599 -19.58 -9.37 9.34
C LYS A 599 -19.55 -8.12 10.22
N LEU A 600 -18.50 -7.99 11.03
CA LEU A 600 -18.29 -6.81 11.89
C LEU A 600 -18.05 -5.55 11.05
N GLN A 601 -17.35 -5.69 9.93
CA GLN A 601 -17.07 -4.59 9.00
C GLN A 601 -18.33 -4.09 8.30
N PHE A 602 -19.17 -5.02 7.84
CA PHE A 602 -20.41 -4.70 7.16
C PHE A 602 -21.34 -3.91 8.09
N GLU A 603 -21.52 -4.39 9.33
CA GLU A 603 -22.32 -3.70 10.34
C GLU A 603 -21.74 -2.30 10.65
N PHE A 604 -20.44 -2.21 10.92
CA PHE A 604 -19.76 -0.94 11.16
C PHE A 604 -19.98 0.09 10.04
N ARG A 605 -19.87 -0.35 8.77
CA ARG A 605 -20.04 0.51 7.58
C ARG A 605 -21.49 0.92 7.32
N MET A 606 -22.46 0.05 7.60
CA MET A 606 -23.88 0.41 7.55
C MET A 606 -24.20 1.54 8.54
N HIS A 607 -23.47 1.61 9.64
CA HIS A 607 -23.63 2.65 10.66
C HIS A 607 -22.74 3.87 10.42
N GLY A 608 -22.22 4.05 9.20
CA GLY A 608 -21.42 5.22 8.84
C GLY A 608 -19.97 5.17 9.27
N GLY A 609 -19.51 4.02 9.79
CA GLY A 609 -18.11 3.76 10.11
C GLY A 609 -17.29 3.63 8.83
N TYR A 610 -16.60 4.70 8.46
CA TYR A 610 -15.72 4.76 7.31
C TYR A 610 -14.33 5.21 7.74
N SER A 611 -13.33 5.06 6.86
CA SER A 611 -11.99 5.61 7.04
C SER A 611 -12.08 7.05 7.56
N ASN A 612 -12.84 7.92 6.93
CA ASN A 612 -12.93 9.34 7.28
C ASN A 612 -14.09 9.77 8.20
N LYS A 613 -14.99 8.87 8.61
CA LYS A 613 -16.20 9.22 9.39
C LYS A 613 -16.40 8.27 10.56
N SER A 614 -16.67 8.83 11.73
CA SER A 614 -17.13 8.04 12.88
C SER A 614 -18.49 7.44 12.59
N PRO A 615 -18.78 6.23 13.11
CA PRO A 615 -20.11 5.66 13.02
C PRO A 615 -21.13 6.50 13.81
N ASP A 616 -22.41 6.24 13.58
CA ASP A 616 -23.47 6.92 14.29
C ASP A 616 -23.43 6.64 15.80
N ALA A 617 -23.84 7.63 16.60
CA ALA A 617 -23.74 7.57 18.06
C ALA A 617 -24.54 6.40 18.68
N ASN A 618 -25.60 5.92 18.03
CA ASN A 618 -26.36 4.77 18.55
C ASN A 618 -25.61 3.46 18.34
N TYR A 619 -24.82 3.35 17.27
CA TYR A 619 -23.90 2.23 17.10
C TYR A 619 -22.81 2.27 18.17
N GLU A 620 -22.14 3.39 18.40
CA GLU A 620 -21.11 3.52 19.44
C GLU A 620 -21.65 3.16 20.84
N LEU A 621 -22.83 3.66 21.21
CA LEU A 621 -23.48 3.36 22.49
C LEU A 621 -23.81 1.88 22.71
N ARG A 622 -23.99 1.09 21.62
CA ARG A 622 -24.23 -0.37 21.72
C ARG A 622 -22.97 -1.16 22.08
N TYR A 623 -21.79 -0.61 21.81
CA TYR A 623 -20.50 -1.27 22.05
C TYR A 623 -19.67 -0.48 23.08
N CYS A 624 -20.21 -0.28 24.28
CA CYS A 624 -19.55 0.52 25.33
C CYS A 624 -18.14 0.04 25.72
N ASP A 625 -17.83 -1.24 25.50
CA ASP A 625 -16.51 -1.83 25.76
C ASP A 625 -15.47 -1.47 24.67
N SER A 626 -15.86 -0.75 23.60
CA SER A 626 -14.97 -0.39 22.50
C SER A 626 -13.78 0.47 22.92
N HIS A 627 -13.87 1.18 24.04
CA HIS A 627 -12.76 1.98 24.60
C HIS A 627 -11.80 1.16 25.48
N THR A 628 -11.90 -0.18 25.50
CA THR A 628 -11.02 -1.04 26.31
C THR A 628 -9.54 -0.78 26.01
N TYR A 629 -9.19 -0.63 24.73
CA TYR A 629 -7.81 -0.41 24.25
C TYR A 629 -7.48 1.06 23.96
N GLU A 630 -8.37 1.98 24.32
CA GLU A 630 -8.25 3.43 24.10
C GLU A 630 -6.93 3.98 24.66
N GLU A 631 -6.20 4.75 23.86
CA GLU A 631 -4.96 5.42 24.28
C GLU A 631 -4.98 6.91 23.90
N ASP A 632 -6.17 7.49 23.67
CA ASP A 632 -6.28 8.93 23.45
C ASP A 632 -5.79 9.72 24.69
N PRO A 633 -4.85 10.66 24.50
CA PRO A 633 -4.44 11.59 25.55
C PRO A 633 -5.56 12.56 25.98
N ASN A 634 -6.62 12.73 25.17
CA ASN A 634 -7.76 13.63 25.40
C ASN A 634 -8.98 12.97 26.08
N LEU A 635 -9.20 11.65 25.91
CA LEU A 635 -10.39 10.95 26.46
C LEU A 635 -10.25 10.73 27.98
N GLY A 636 -10.65 11.75 28.73
CA GLY A 636 -11.09 11.65 30.12
C GLY A 636 -12.54 12.12 30.19
N ASP A 637 -13.49 11.19 30.15
CA ASP A 637 -14.89 11.49 29.84
C ASP A 637 -15.71 12.07 31.00
N ASP A 638 -16.59 13.02 30.62
CA ASP A 638 -17.93 13.34 31.12
C ASP A 638 -18.20 13.63 32.62
N SER A 639 -17.21 13.54 33.51
CA SER A 639 -17.43 13.69 34.97
C SER A 639 -16.49 14.65 35.72
N GLY A 640 -15.52 15.24 35.03
CA GLY A 640 -14.48 16.09 35.63
C GLY A 640 -13.32 15.26 36.23
N GLN A 641 -12.08 15.68 35.92
CA GLN A 641 -10.76 15.01 36.16
C GLN A 641 -10.30 14.13 34.97
N THR A 642 -9.02 13.91 34.62
CA THR A 642 -7.69 14.22 35.19
C THR A 642 -6.71 14.32 34.00
N LYS A 643 -5.81 15.31 33.93
CA LYS A 643 -4.86 15.46 32.81
C LYS A 643 -3.92 14.24 32.70
N ILE A 644 -3.50 13.83 31.48
CA ILE A 644 -2.51 12.73 31.30
C ILE A 644 -1.25 12.96 32.13
N TYR A 645 -0.82 14.22 32.20
CA TYR A 645 0.21 14.68 33.10
C TYR A 645 -0.35 15.76 34.03
N ASN A 646 -0.06 15.66 35.32
CA ASN A 646 -0.40 16.67 36.31
C ASN A 646 0.75 16.80 37.29
N ASP A 647 1.28 18.02 37.47
CA ASP A 647 2.42 18.31 38.35
C ASP A 647 3.52 17.25 38.18
N ALA A 648 4.01 17.12 36.95
CA ALA A 648 4.85 16.02 36.51
C ALA A 648 6.28 16.48 36.23
N LEU A 649 7.26 15.71 36.69
CA LEU A 649 8.60 15.68 36.11
C LEU A 649 8.60 14.68 34.97
N LEU A 650 9.04 15.11 33.79
CA LEU A 650 9.08 14.27 32.59
C LEU A 650 10.52 14.11 32.12
N LEU A 651 10.89 12.89 31.75
CA LEU A 651 12.06 12.59 30.95
C LEU A 651 11.66 12.66 29.48
N ARG A 652 12.20 13.63 28.74
CA ARG A 652 12.04 13.71 27.27
C ARG A 652 13.26 13.14 26.58
N LEU A 653 13.06 12.19 25.68
CA LEU A 653 14.07 11.74 24.72
C LEU A 653 13.67 12.24 23.34
N ARG A 654 14.53 13.05 22.71
CA ARG A 654 14.44 13.36 21.28
C ARG A 654 15.24 12.35 20.52
N PHE A 655 14.68 11.74 19.48
CA PHE A 655 15.37 10.74 18.69
C PHE A 655 15.17 10.95 17.20
N SER A 656 16.16 10.55 16.43
CA SER A 656 16.03 10.42 14.99
C SER A 656 16.96 9.36 14.42
N GLY A 657 16.70 8.92 13.20
CA GLY A 657 17.55 7.97 12.49
C GLY A 657 16.80 7.28 11.37
N TRP A 658 17.34 6.16 10.90
CA TRP A 658 16.75 5.41 9.80
C TRP A 658 16.27 4.06 10.29
N GLY A 659 14.98 3.76 10.11
CA GLY A 659 14.43 2.44 10.37
C GLY A 659 14.15 1.72 9.05
N GLN A 660 14.30 0.40 9.02
CA GLN A 660 13.81 -0.37 7.88
C GLN A 660 12.30 -0.52 8.00
N VAL A 661 11.66 -0.32 6.86
CA VAL A 661 10.23 -0.49 6.66
C VAL A 661 10.13 -1.52 5.55
N GLN A 662 10.23 -2.80 5.92
CA GLN A 662 10.58 -3.88 4.98
C GLN A 662 9.71 -3.86 3.71
N LEU A 663 8.59 -4.58 3.72
CA LEU A 663 7.77 -4.80 2.52
C LEU A 663 6.46 -4.00 2.57
N ALA A 664 6.47 -2.91 3.34
CA ALA A 664 5.28 -2.19 3.83
C ALA A 664 5.13 -0.79 3.23
N THR A 665 5.52 -0.60 1.97
CA THR A 665 5.78 0.76 1.44
C THR A 665 4.94 1.18 0.24
N ASP A 666 3.88 0.44 -0.09
CA ASP A 666 2.90 0.85 -1.11
C ASP A 666 1.50 0.47 -0.61
N PRO A 667 0.49 1.37 -0.62
CA PRO A 667 -0.90 0.92 -0.60
C PRO A 667 -1.10 0.00 -1.81
N ASP A 668 -1.60 -1.20 -1.59
CA ASP A 668 -1.63 -2.28 -2.60
C ASP A 668 -2.23 -1.76 -3.93
N PRO A 669 -1.48 -1.73 -5.05
CA PRO A 669 -2.10 -1.58 -6.36
C PRO A 669 -2.88 -2.85 -6.75
N PRO A 670 -3.78 -2.80 -7.75
CA PRO A 670 -4.63 -3.95 -8.14
C PRO A 670 -3.83 -5.15 -8.60
N THR A 671 -2.61 -4.85 -9.03
CA THR A 671 -1.64 -5.76 -9.57
C THR A 671 -0.78 -6.42 -8.51
N ASP A 672 -0.94 -6.03 -7.24
CA ASP A 672 -0.01 -6.37 -6.16
C ASP A 672 -0.59 -7.43 -5.23
N GLU A 673 0.28 -8.29 -4.71
CA GLU A 673 -0.15 -9.36 -3.83
C GLU A 673 -0.91 -8.78 -2.63
N SER A 674 -1.96 -9.46 -2.18
CA SER A 674 -2.81 -9.05 -1.08
C SER A 674 -1.99 -8.66 0.15
N GLY A 675 -1.91 -7.37 0.48
CA GLY A 675 -1.01 -6.89 1.52
C GLY A 675 0.47 -7.16 1.23
N CYS A 676 0.92 -7.06 -0.02
CA CYS A 676 2.23 -7.54 -0.46
C CYS A 676 2.87 -6.70 -1.59
N SER A 677 2.81 -5.37 -1.45
CA SER A 677 3.80 -4.45 -2.05
C SER A 677 5.27 -4.87 -1.89
N GLY A 678 5.55 -5.86 -1.04
CA GLY A 678 6.84 -6.50 -0.89
C GLY A 678 7.45 -7.17 -2.11
N THR A 679 6.69 -7.90 -2.94
CA THR A 679 7.32 -8.70 -4.01
C THR A 679 8.02 -7.83 -5.07
N HIS A 680 7.44 -6.66 -5.37
CA HIS A 680 8.04 -5.67 -6.27
C HIS A 680 9.22 -4.93 -5.67
N MET A 681 9.28 -4.88 -4.35
CA MET A 681 10.45 -4.35 -3.67
C MET A 681 11.54 -5.41 -3.55
N LEU A 682 11.20 -6.70 -3.46
CA LEU A 682 12.16 -7.81 -3.34
C LEU A 682 13.01 -8.01 -4.60
N HIS A 683 14.31 -8.19 -4.44
CA HIS A 683 15.26 -8.50 -5.50
C HIS A 683 16.00 -9.80 -5.23
N ALA A 684 16.60 -10.39 -6.28
CA ALA A 684 17.25 -11.70 -6.17
C ALA A 684 18.37 -11.75 -5.09
N THR A 685 19.06 -10.63 -4.82
CA THR A 685 20.06 -10.54 -3.73
C THR A 685 19.47 -10.57 -2.31
N ASP A 686 18.17 -10.33 -2.14
CA ASP A 686 17.54 -10.25 -0.81
C ASP A 686 17.36 -11.65 -0.17
N GLY A 687 17.49 -12.72 -0.97
CA GLY A 687 17.51 -14.11 -0.53
C GLY A 687 16.30 -14.51 0.30
N LYS A 688 16.50 -15.43 1.26
CA LYS A 688 15.46 -16.11 2.09
C LYS A 688 14.68 -15.18 3.03
N SER A 689 14.79 -13.86 2.86
CA SER A 689 14.13 -12.87 3.69
C SER A 689 12.62 -12.95 3.47
N VAL A 690 11.86 -13.01 4.57
CA VAL A 690 10.41 -13.32 4.57
C VAL A 690 9.57 -12.13 4.14
N PHE A 691 8.39 -12.43 3.58
CA PHE A 691 7.28 -11.50 3.35
C PHE A 691 6.68 -10.95 4.66
N ASN A 692 7.48 -10.26 5.47
CA ASN A 692 7.00 -9.60 6.68
C ASN A 692 7.12 -8.08 6.54
N ARG A 693 6.12 -7.37 7.08
CA ARG A 693 6.00 -5.91 7.08
C ARG A 693 6.59 -5.31 8.35
N ALA A 694 7.66 -5.91 8.89
CA ALA A 694 8.20 -5.46 10.17
C ALA A 694 8.86 -4.08 10.06
N LEU A 695 8.63 -3.29 11.09
CA LEU A 695 9.40 -2.10 11.39
C LEU A 695 10.64 -2.51 12.18
N VAL A 696 11.81 -2.15 11.67
CA VAL A 696 13.10 -2.51 12.26
C VAL A 696 13.85 -1.22 12.54
N TRP A 697 13.82 -0.76 13.79
CA TRP A 697 14.48 0.48 14.20
C TRP A 697 15.94 0.26 14.58
N GLN A 698 16.29 -0.96 15.01
CA GLN A 698 17.65 -1.42 15.21
C GLN A 698 17.89 -2.75 14.49
N LYS A 699 19.13 -2.97 14.05
CA LYS A 699 19.52 -4.25 13.43
C LYS A 699 19.61 -5.35 14.49
N HIS A 700 18.98 -6.49 14.26
CA HIS A 700 19.09 -7.66 15.14
C HIS A 700 19.95 -8.76 14.53
N ASN A 701 20.75 -9.46 15.35
CA ASN A 701 21.56 -10.58 14.87
C ASN A 701 20.68 -11.82 14.62
N GLY A 702 20.79 -12.40 13.42
CA GLY A 702 20.09 -13.65 13.07
C GLY A 702 18.65 -13.48 12.55
N SER A 703 18.24 -12.25 12.22
CA SER A 703 16.92 -11.95 11.68
C SER A 703 16.86 -12.05 10.15
N ASN A 704 15.65 -12.26 9.61
CA ASN A 704 15.34 -12.19 8.18
C ASN A 704 15.20 -10.72 7.71
N GLU A 705 16.13 -9.85 8.12
CA GLU A 705 16.19 -8.43 7.73
C GLU A 705 16.83 -8.25 6.35
N ILE A 706 16.22 -7.41 5.50
CA ILE A 706 16.72 -7.12 4.15
C ILE A 706 17.75 -5.98 4.25
N ILE A 707 19.05 -6.30 4.21
CA ILE A 707 20.12 -5.30 4.20
C ILE A 707 20.80 -5.32 2.84
N ARG A 708 20.64 -4.25 2.06
CA ARG A 708 21.13 -4.19 0.68
C ARG A 708 22.55 -3.66 0.56
N GLU A 709 23.28 -4.21 -0.41
CA GLU A 709 24.56 -3.68 -0.85
C GLU A 709 24.39 -2.68 -2.01
N PRO A 710 25.32 -1.74 -2.24
CA PRO A 710 26.46 -1.40 -1.39
C PRO A 710 26.00 -0.67 -0.11
N ALA A 711 26.24 -1.28 1.06
CA ALA A 711 25.67 -0.82 2.33
C ALA A 711 26.28 0.51 2.81
N LYS A 712 27.55 0.75 2.48
CA LYS A 712 28.26 2.01 2.79
C LYS A 712 27.64 3.26 2.14
N ASP A 713 26.86 3.05 1.07
CA ASP A 713 26.23 4.09 0.25
C ASP A 713 24.72 4.18 0.53
N LEU A 714 24.25 3.50 1.60
CA LEU A 714 22.89 3.55 2.10
C LEU A 714 22.83 4.22 3.47
N PRO A 715 21.67 4.78 3.87
CA PRO A 715 21.46 5.20 5.24
C PRO A 715 21.67 4.05 6.22
N THR A 716 22.48 4.28 7.25
CA THR A 716 22.71 3.29 8.30
C THR A 716 21.46 3.11 9.13
N VAL A 717 20.93 1.89 9.17
CA VAL A 717 19.80 1.52 10.03
C VAL A 717 20.18 1.74 11.50
N GLY A 718 19.33 2.47 12.22
CA GLY A 718 19.49 2.79 13.63
C GLY A 718 18.77 4.09 13.99
N VAL A 719 17.80 4.02 14.90
CA VAL A 719 17.13 5.18 15.51
C VAL A 719 17.79 5.54 16.84
N ASN A 720 18.38 6.72 16.94
CA ASN A 720 19.22 7.10 18.08
C ASN A 720 18.71 8.36 18.77
N CYS A 721 18.92 8.43 20.08
CA CYS A 721 18.63 9.62 20.86
C CYS A 721 19.58 10.76 20.46
N ILE A 722 19.02 11.95 20.22
CA ILE A 722 19.73 13.20 19.94
C ILE A 722 20.02 13.96 21.23
N ASP A 723 19.02 14.05 22.10
CA ASP A 723 19.17 14.64 23.42
C ASP A 723 18.18 14.06 24.44
N VAL A 724 18.61 14.14 25.70
CA VAL A 724 17.87 13.73 26.87
C VAL A 724 17.61 14.95 27.72
N SER A 725 16.35 15.23 28.01
CA SER A 725 15.97 16.42 28.76
C SER A 725 15.12 16.06 29.97
N LEU A 726 15.41 16.68 31.11
CA LEU A 726 14.52 16.70 32.27
C LEU A 726 13.60 17.92 32.14
N MET A 727 12.29 17.67 32.20
CA MET A 727 11.24 18.66 32.04
C MET A 727 10.37 18.71 33.30
N ALA A 728 9.79 19.88 33.56
CA ALA A 728 8.71 20.04 34.53
C ALA A 728 7.45 20.57 33.84
N SER A 729 6.29 20.09 34.25
CA SER A 729 5.00 20.63 33.79
C SER A 729 4.75 22.02 34.35
N GLY A 730 4.34 22.96 33.50
CA GLY A 730 3.79 24.25 33.92
C GLY A 730 2.29 24.17 34.22
N THR A 731 1.75 25.22 34.82
CA THR A 731 0.33 25.33 35.22
C THR A 731 -0.65 25.20 34.03
N ASN A 732 -0.24 25.70 32.86
CA ASN A 732 -1.03 25.68 31.62
C ASN A 732 -0.68 24.51 30.69
N MET A 733 -0.06 23.43 31.20
CA MET A 733 0.31 22.30 30.36
C MET A 733 -0.94 21.68 29.69
N THR A 734 -0.82 21.44 28.38
CA THR A 734 -1.82 20.78 27.54
C THR A 734 -1.16 19.66 26.76
N VAL A 735 -1.88 18.56 26.60
CA VAL A 735 -1.50 17.45 25.72
C VAL A 735 -2.74 17.12 24.90
N GLY A 736 -2.60 16.98 23.59
CA GLY A 736 -3.73 16.61 22.74
C GLY A 736 -3.45 16.75 21.25
N TYR A 737 -4.38 16.22 20.45
CA TYR A 737 -4.35 16.32 18.99
C TYR A 737 -4.71 17.74 18.52
N VAL A 738 -3.83 18.34 17.71
CA VAL A 738 -3.98 19.68 17.13
C VAL A 738 -4.17 19.55 15.61
N PRO A 739 -5.14 20.24 14.99
CA PRO A 739 -5.35 20.19 13.55
C PRO A 739 -4.13 20.69 12.75
N LEU A 740 -3.75 19.94 11.71
CA LEU A 740 -2.83 20.35 10.66
C LEU A 740 -3.58 21.04 9.51
N SER A 741 -2.89 21.87 8.73
CA SER A 741 -3.45 22.48 7.52
C SER A 741 -3.97 21.41 6.54
N GLU A 742 -5.13 21.63 5.92
CA GLU A 742 -5.77 20.67 5.01
C GLU A 742 -4.83 20.26 3.85
N MET A 743 -4.38 19.01 3.85
CA MET A 743 -3.73 18.38 2.69
C MET A 743 -4.78 17.57 1.91
N GLN A 744 -5.01 17.89 0.64
CA GLN A 744 -5.81 17.05 -0.26
C GLN A 744 -4.90 16.02 -0.93
N SER A 745 -4.89 14.80 -0.38
CA SER A 745 -4.30 13.63 -1.04
C SER A 745 -5.07 13.30 -2.32
N LEU A 746 -4.36 13.03 -3.42
CA LEU A 746 -4.92 12.38 -4.61
C LEU A 746 -4.23 11.03 -4.82
N GLY A 747 -4.96 9.98 -4.50
CA GLY A 747 -4.60 8.60 -4.75
C GLY A 747 -5.69 7.72 -4.18
N ALA A 748 -5.55 6.40 -4.26
CA ALA A 748 -6.44 5.41 -3.63
C ALA A 748 -6.59 5.54 -2.08
N VAL A 749 -6.06 6.63 -1.52
CA VAL A 749 -6.04 7.05 -0.13
C VAL A 749 -6.70 8.44 -0.07
N GLN A 750 -8.03 8.48 -0.05
CA GLN A 750 -8.79 9.72 0.14
C GLN A 750 -8.96 10.00 1.64
N ALA A 751 -7.89 10.51 2.25
CA ALA A 751 -7.91 11.14 3.56
C ALA A 751 -8.71 12.45 3.53
N SER A 752 -10.04 12.38 3.36
CA SER A 752 -10.91 13.56 3.53
C SER A 752 -11.31 13.67 5.00
N GLY A 753 -10.37 14.11 5.84
CA GLY A 753 -10.56 14.34 7.27
C GLY A 753 -9.61 15.41 7.80
N THR A 754 -9.93 15.98 8.97
CA THR A 754 -9.00 16.85 9.69
C THR A 754 -7.76 16.05 10.04
N GLN A 755 -6.60 16.48 9.55
CA GLN A 755 -5.30 15.90 9.85
C GLN A 755 -4.85 16.40 11.21
N PHE A 756 -4.13 15.59 12.00
CA PHE A 756 -3.71 15.98 13.35
C PHE A 756 -2.21 15.74 13.59
N ASP A 757 -1.61 16.54 14.47
CA ASP A 757 -0.37 16.23 15.18
C ASP A 757 -0.66 16.13 16.67
N LEU A 758 0.01 15.19 17.35
CA LEU A 758 -0.08 15.08 18.80
C LEU A 758 0.89 16.08 19.43
N ASP A 759 0.38 17.12 20.08
CA ASP A 759 1.21 18.18 20.67
C ASP A 759 1.21 18.15 22.20
N ILE A 760 2.32 18.63 22.78
CA ILE A 760 2.49 18.87 24.21
C ILE A 760 3.05 20.27 24.43
N SER A 761 2.27 21.11 25.10
CA SER A 761 2.61 22.50 25.38
C SER A 761 2.67 22.76 26.89
N GLY A 762 3.32 23.86 27.29
CA GLY A 762 3.42 24.25 28.70
C GLY A 762 4.35 23.38 29.55
N VAL A 763 5.39 22.79 28.95
CA VAL A 763 6.49 22.12 29.67
C VAL A 763 7.76 22.97 29.66
N HIS A 764 8.54 22.88 30.74
CA HIS A 764 9.75 23.68 30.93
C HIS A 764 10.99 22.79 31.11
N GLU A 765 12.00 23.00 30.26
CA GLU A 765 13.27 22.27 30.32
C GLU A 765 14.10 22.72 31.52
N LEU A 766 14.45 21.78 32.40
CA LEU A 766 15.28 22.00 33.59
C LEU A 766 16.74 21.61 33.35
N LEU A 767 16.96 20.52 32.63
CA LEU A 767 18.27 20.01 32.26
C LEU A 767 18.20 19.46 30.84
N ARG A 768 19.26 19.68 30.06
CA ARG A 768 19.48 19.01 28.78
C ARG A 768 20.86 18.37 28.76
N CYS A 769 20.90 17.11 28.35
CA CYS A 769 22.09 16.29 28.20
C CYS A 769 22.14 15.76 26.76
N THR A 770 23.35 15.67 26.22
CA THR A 770 23.61 14.92 24.98
C THR A 770 23.94 13.46 25.32
N PRO A 771 23.79 12.51 24.37
CA PRO A 771 24.27 11.14 24.54
C PRO A 771 25.74 11.08 25.02
N LYS A 772 26.58 11.99 24.53
CA LYS A 772 27.98 12.12 24.94
C LYS A 772 28.15 12.47 26.42
N ASP A 773 27.25 13.29 26.98
CA ASP A 773 27.27 13.64 28.41
C ASP A 773 26.95 12.43 29.31
N ILE A 774 26.14 11.49 28.80
CA ILE A 774 25.66 10.31 29.53
C ILE A 774 26.65 9.15 29.38
N LEU A 775 27.06 8.84 28.15
CA LEU A 775 27.88 7.67 27.82
C LEU A 775 29.38 7.92 27.98
N GLN A 776 29.81 9.18 28.03
CA GLN A 776 31.20 9.62 28.16
C GLN A 776 32.14 9.08 27.06
N GLN A 777 31.58 8.57 25.95
CA GLN A 777 32.30 8.01 24.81
C GLN A 777 31.65 8.51 23.51
N PRO A 778 32.44 9.03 22.55
CA PRO A 778 31.89 9.68 21.35
C PRO A 778 31.25 8.70 20.36
N ASP A 779 31.67 7.44 20.34
CA ASP A 779 31.23 6.45 19.35
C ASP A 779 30.01 5.63 19.81
N LYS A 780 29.50 5.87 21.01
CA LYS A 780 28.39 5.13 21.61
C LYS A 780 27.09 5.89 21.51
N GLN A 781 25.99 5.15 21.34
CA GLN A 781 24.66 5.72 21.17
C GLN A 781 23.70 5.28 22.30
N ILE A 782 22.68 6.10 22.51
CA ILE A 782 21.46 5.70 23.21
C ILE A 782 20.46 5.32 22.11
N ARG A 783 20.07 4.07 22.06
CA ARG A 783 19.22 3.48 21.01
C ARG A 783 17.76 3.49 21.43
N ILE A 784 16.91 3.82 20.47
CA ILE A 784 15.45 3.64 20.56
C ILE A 784 15.08 2.49 19.64
N ASP A 785 14.26 1.56 20.13
CA ASP A 785 13.91 0.36 19.39
C ASP A 785 12.45 -0.04 19.60
N LEU A 786 11.91 -0.80 18.64
CA LEU A 786 10.61 -1.46 18.74
C LEU A 786 10.85 -2.97 18.78
N LEU A 787 10.68 -3.58 19.95
CA LEU A 787 10.97 -5.01 20.16
C LEU A 787 9.76 -5.89 19.91
N ASP A 788 10.04 -7.15 19.59
CA ASP A 788 9.06 -8.22 19.45
C ASP A 788 8.29 -8.47 20.76
N LYS A 789 6.99 -8.73 20.63
CA LYS A 789 6.16 -9.24 21.73
C LYS A 789 5.80 -10.70 21.46
N ASP A 790 6.19 -11.60 22.34
CA ASP A 790 5.94 -13.05 22.21
C ASP A 790 6.38 -13.63 20.85
N GLY A 791 7.51 -13.14 20.31
CA GLY A 791 8.04 -13.54 19.01
C GLY A 791 7.32 -12.94 17.80
N LYS A 792 6.40 -11.98 18.00
CA LYS A 792 5.77 -11.20 16.94
C LYS A 792 6.43 -9.84 16.83
N LYS A 793 6.97 -9.54 15.66
CA LYS A 793 7.58 -8.23 15.36
C LYS A 793 6.51 -7.12 15.34
N PRO A 794 6.90 -5.86 15.62
CA PRO A 794 6.11 -4.69 15.25
C PRO A 794 5.90 -4.68 13.74
N LEU A 795 4.66 -4.88 13.29
CA LEU A 795 4.31 -4.90 11.87
C LEU A 795 3.51 -3.64 11.54
N LEU A 796 3.77 -3.08 10.37
CA LEU A 796 2.77 -2.26 9.70
C LEU A 796 1.66 -3.19 9.21
N LEU A 797 0.51 -3.15 9.89
CA LEU A 797 -0.62 -4.03 9.60
C LEU A 797 -1.38 -3.57 8.35
N GLY A 798 -0.77 -3.74 7.18
CA GLY A 798 -1.46 -3.52 5.90
C GLY A 798 -2.34 -4.70 5.45
N GLU A 799 -2.70 -5.64 6.35
CA GLU A 799 -3.74 -6.65 6.10
C GLU A 799 -5.16 -6.07 6.32
N ASN A 800 -5.27 -4.85 6.85
CA ASN A 800 -6.54 -4.27 7.26
C ASN A 800 -6.69 -2.83 6.74
N HIS A 801 -7.06 -2.66 5.47
CA HIS A 801 -7.60 -1.38 4.96
C HIS A 801 -9.07 -1.19 5.33
N LEU A 802 -9.68 -2.16 6.01
CA LEU A 802 -11.13 -2.21 6.20
C LEU A 802 -11.67 -1.28 7.31
N VAL A 803 -10.85 -0.66 8.17
CA VAL A 803 -11.34 0.13 9.33
C VAL A 803 -10.72 1.51 9.48
N TRP A 804 -9.60 1.81 8.86
CA TRP A 804 -8.71 2.84 9.43
C TRP A 804 -8.70 4.18 8.70
N LYS A 805 -8.41 5.22 9.50
CA LYS A 805 -8.47 6.63 9.07
C LYS A 805 -7.57 6.98 7.91
N ASP A 806 -6.48 6.26 7.71
CA ASP A 806 -5.57 6.33 6.54
C ASP A 806 -4.15 5.81 6.87
N GLY A 807 -3.97 4.90 7.85
CA GLY A 807 -2.71 4.17 7.84
C GLY A 807 -2.57 2.95 8.69
N GLU A 808 -1.40 2.35 8.48
CA GLU A 808 -0.98 1.05 8.96
C GLU A 808 -0.64 1.16 10.44
N PRO A 809 -1.49 0.66 11.32
CA PRO A 809 -1.21 0.74 12.73
C PRO A 809 -0.09 -0.24 13.08
N ILE A 810 0.66 0.11 14.12
CA ILE A 810 1.83 -0.65 14.53
C ILE A 810 1.43 -1.47 15.76
N ASP A 811 1.40 -2.80 15.62
CA ASP A 811 1.05 -3.71 16.71
C ASP A 811 1.57 -5.15 16.45
N PRO A 812 1.93 -5.90 17.51
CA PRO A 812 2.27 -5.43 18.85
C PRO A 812 3.67 -4.80 18.88
N PHE A 813 3.93 -3.86 19.79
CA PHE A 813 5.29 -3.36 20.01
C PHE A 813 5.62 -3.09 21.48
N ILE A 814 6.89 -3.29 21.82
CA ILE A 814 7.50 -2.83 23.06
C ILE A 814 8.47 -1.72 22.70
N LEU A 815 8.25 -0.51 23.23
CA LEU A 815 9.17 0.59 23.03
C LEU A 815 10.34 0.44 24.02
N SER A 816 11.55 0.29 23.48
CA SER A 816 12.77 0.08 24.27
C SER A 816 13.74 1.25 24.13
N VAL A 817 14.37 1.60 25.24
CA VAL A 817 15.48 2.54 25.33
C VAL A 817 16.67 1.76 25.88
N GLY A 818 17.79 1.79 25.17
CA GLY A 818 19.01 1.09 25.58
C GLY A 818 20.28 1.90 25.33
N CYS A 819 21.34 1.58 26.07
CA CYS A 819 22.66 2.21 25.94
C CYS A 819 23.68 1.21 25.39
N ASP A 820 24.55 1.66 24.48
CA ASP A 820 25.67 0.84 24.03
C ASP A 820 26.67 0.55 25.16
N THR A 821 27.00 -0.73 25.35
CA THR A 821 27.98 -1.21 26.32
C THR A 821 29.40 -1.17 25.74
N ALA A 822 30.40 -1.47 26.56
CA ALA A 822 31.80 -1.57 26.11
C ALA A 822 32.00 -2.64 25.03
N ASP A 823 31.17 -3.68 25.03
CA ASP A 823 31.28 -4.82 24.10
C ASP A 823 30.41 -4.64 22.85
N GLN A 824 29.94 -3.41 22.57
CA GLN A 824 29.02 -3.07 21.47
C GLN A 824 27.69 -3.83 21.52
N THR A 825 27.29 -4.31 22.69
CA THR A 825 25.94 -4.80 22.96
C THR A 825 25.06 -3.67 23.48
N THR A 826 23.74 -3.82 23.43
CA THR A 826 22.82 -2.82 23.98
C THR A 826 22.31 -3.29 25.35
N ALA A 827 22.55 -2.49 26.39
CA ALA A 827 21.97 -2.69 27.71
C ALA A 827 20.63 -1.95 27.81
N VAL A 828 19.58 -2.65 28.22
CA VAL A 828 18.24 -2.06 28.42
C VAL A 828 18.28 -1.05 29.56
N GLU A 829 17.80 0.16 29.30
CA GLU A 829 17.53 1.18 30.30
C GLU A 829 16.06 1.10 30.73
N PHE A 830 15.15 1.21 29.77
CA PHE A 830 13.71 1.22 29.98
C PHE A 830 12.99 0.51 28.84
N GLU A 831 11.96 -0.26 29.15
CA GLU A 831 11.06 -0.88 28.19
C GLU A 831 9.63 -0.66 28.64
N ARG A 832 8.76 -0.27 27.71
CA ARG A 832 7.33 -0.24 27.98
C ARG A 832 6.52 -0.80 26.84
N GLU A 833 5.61 -1.69 27.21
CA GLU A 833 4.68 -2.35 26.30
C GLU A 833 3.47 -1.46 26.00
N VAL A 834 2.96 -1.46 24.76
CA VAL A 834 1.63 -0.94 24.47
C VAL A 834 0.57 -1.75 25.22
N PHE A 835 -0.47 -1.12 25.76
CA PHE A 835 -1.46 -1.83 26.58
C PHE A 835 -2.20 -2.90 25.76
N ASN A 836 -2.24 -4.13 26.26
CA ASN A 836 -2.97 -5.21 25.63
C ASN A 836 -3.29 -6.33 26.64
N ASP A 837 -4.39 -6.16 27.38
CA ASP A 837 -4.80 -7.01 28.50
C ASP A 837 -4.99 -8.51 28.13
N THR A 838 -5.26 -8.79 26.86
CA THR A 838 -5.67 -10.13 26.39
C THR A 838 -4.70 -10.77 25.40
N ASN A 839 -3.55 -10.13 25.12
CA ASN A 839 -2.63 -10.53 24.04
C ASN A 839 -3.34 -10.70 22.67
N VAL A 840 -4.45 -9.99 22.48
CA VAL A 840 -5.25 -9.97 21.25
C VAL A 840 -4.51 -9.08 20.27
N SER A 841 -4.10 -9.60 19.11
CA SER A 841 -3.53 -8.73 18.07
C SER A 841 -4.61 -7.77 17.56
N MET A 842 -4.22 -6.62 17.05
CA MET A 842 -5.16 -5.67 16.44
C MET A 842 -6.12 -6.26 15.39
N LEU A 843 -5.69 -7.29 14.66
CA LEU A 843 -6.58 -8.04 13.75
C LEU A 843 -7.77 -8.71 14.46
N ARG A 844 -7.65 -8.98 15.77
CA ARG A 844 -8.71 -9.59 16.57
C ARG A 844 -9.55 -8.59 17.36
N MET A 845 -9.22 -7.29 17.31
CA MET A 845 -10.06 -6.22 17.84
C MET A 845 -11.23 -5.95 16.89
N THR A 846 -12.38 -5.53 17.42
CA THR A 846 -13.52 -5.08 16.61
C THR A 846 -13.18 -3.78 15.85
N PRO A 847 -13.92 -3.41 14.79
CA PRO A 847 -13.70 -2.15 14.09
C PRO A 847 -13.72 -0.90 14.99
N LEU A 848 -14.61 -0.84 15.99
CA LEU A 848 -14.66 0.27 16.94
C LEU A 848 -13.46 0.28 17.89
N GLU A 849 -13.10 -0.86 18.48
CA GLU A 849 -11.93 -0.98 19.36
C GLU A 849 -10.66 -0.55 18.65
N ARG A 850 -10.57 -0.92 17.37
CA ARG A 850 -9.54 -0.44 16.47
C ARG A 850 -9.59 1.08 16.37
N LEU A 851 -10.65 1.65 15.82
CA LEU A 851 -10.79 3.11 15.65
C LEU A 851 -10.40 3.90 16.91
N PHE A 852 -10.83 3.44 18.07
CA PHE A 852 -10.57 4.05 19.38
C PHE A 852 -9.21 3.70 19.99
N SER A 853 -8.49 2.69 19.51
CA SER A 853 -7.13 2.44 20.01
C SER A 853 -6.13 3.57 19.68
N GLN A 854 -6.42 4.42 18.68
CA GLN A 854 -5.55 5.49 18.17
C GLN A 854 -4.13 5.03 17.76
N ARG A 855 -3.95 3.75 17.41
CA ARG A 855 -2.63 3.18 17.05
C ARG A 855 -2.20 3.37 15.59
N GLY A 856 -3.07 3.99 14.77
CA GLY A 856 -2.77 4.38 13.39
C GLY A 856 -2.01 5.72 13.32
N PRO A 857 -1.61 6.18 12.13
CA PRO A 857 -1.18 7.55 11.98
C PRO A 857 -2.35 8.51 12.26
N VAL A 858 -2.00 9.69 12.74
CA VAL A 858 -2.94 10.74 13.15
C VAL A 858 -2.92 11.93 12.18
N GLY A 859 -1.92 12.00 11.29
CA GLY A 859 -1.91 12.98 10.22
C GLY A 859 -0.77 12.82 9.21
N PHE A 860 -0.95 13.46 8.06
CA PHE A 860 0.01 13.56 6.96
C PHE A 860 0.60 14.97 6.90
N ASP A 861 1.88 15.06 6.56
CA ASP A 861 2.59 16.32 6.44
C ASP A 861 3.69 16.27 5.38
N SER A 862 4.34 17.40 5.11
CA SER A 862 5.43 17.53 4.15
C SER A 862 6.80 17.25 4.79
N THR A 863 7.69 16.61 4.03
CA THR A 863 9.12 16.47 4.39
C THR A 863 9.83 17.81 4.62
N ALA A 864 9.29 18.94 4.12
CA ALA A 864 9.79 20.27 4.43
C ALA A 864 9.68 20.64 5.93
N ASN A 865 8.74 20.02 6.64
CA ASN A 865 8.45 20.30 8.06
C ASN A 865 9.30 19.45 9.03
N ILE A 866 10.26 18.66 8.52
CA ILE A 866 11.20 17.91 9.38
C ILE A 866 12.00 18.90 10.27
N PRO A 867 11.98 18.74 11.61
CA PRO A 867 12.66 19.64 12.52
C PRO A 867 14.17 19.71 12.30
N THR A 868 14.76 20.89 12.47
CA THR A 868 16.20 21.11 12.30
C THR A 868 17.07 20.24 13.20
N TRP A 869 16.59 19.90 14.40
CA TRP A 869 17.31 19.01 15.32
C TRP A 869 17.32 17.55 14.83
N ALA A 870 16.31 17.10 14.09
CA ALA A 870 16.24 15.73 13.56
C ALA A 870 17.20 15.55 12.37
N LYS A 871 17.40 16.61 11.59
CA LYS A 871 18.23 16.65 10.37
C LYS A 871 19.70 16.25 10.56
N CYS A 872 20.20 16.11 11.79
CA CYS A 872 21.58 15.71 12.06
C CYS A 872 21.95 14.28 11.61
N ASN A 873 20.95 13.40 11.41
CA ASN A 873 21.15 12.02 10.95
C ASN A 873 20.93 11.83 9.44
N PHE A 874 20.86 12.93 8.68
CA PHE A 874 20.90 12.88 7.22
C PHE A 874 22.35 12.75 6.73
N LEU A 875 22.57 11.93 5.70
CA LEU A 875 23.88 11.76 5.07
C LEU A 875 24.36 13.02 4.31
N LYS A 876 23.44 13.90 3.87
CA LYS A 876 23.68 15.12 3.07
C LYS A 876 22.69 16.23 3.43
N ASP A 877 22.85 17.43 2.84
CA ASP A 877 21.94 18.58 2.99
C ASP A 877 20.48 18.16 2.67
N PRO A 878 19.58 18.12 3.68
CA PRO A 878 18.23 17.54 3.54
C PRO A 878 17.37 18.22 2.49
N GLU A 879 17.58 19.52 2.26
CA GLU A 879 16.79 20.32 1.30
C GLU A 879 17.09 19.95 -0.17
N LYS A 880 18.25 19.32 -0.44
CA LYS A 880 18.64 18.88 -1.79
C LYS A 880 18.59 17.38 -2.00
N SER A 881 18.54 16.59 -0.93
CA SER A 881 18.88 15.16 -0.96
C SER A 881 17.73 14.19 -0.75
N MET A 882 16.50 14.63 -0.49
CA MET A 882 15.36 13.68 -0.36
C MET A 882 14.05 14.19 -0.96
N VAL A 883 13.96 15.50 -1.24
CA VAL A 883 12.77 16.14 -1.83
C VAL A 883 12.86 16.20 -3.37
N ALA A 884 13.95 15.70 -3.96
CA ALA A 884 14.22 15.80 -5.39
C ALA A 884 14.67 14.46 -5.98
N ASN A 885 14.31 14.23 -7.25
CA ASN A 885 14.78 13.11 -8.06
C ASN A 885 16.31 12.89 -7.94
N ASP A 886 17.07 13.96 -7.70
CA ASP A 886 18.54 13.99 -7.54
C ASP A 886 19.14 12.92 -6.62
N TYR A 887 18.45 12.53 -5.53
CA TYR A 887 18.95 11.46 -4.64
C TYR A 887 18.88 10.10 -5.27
N LEU A 888 17.73 9.78 -5.89
CA LEU A 888 17.53 8.55 -6.61
C LEU A 888 18.47 8.47 -7.83
N GLU A 889 18.75 9.61 -8.48
CA GLU A 889 19.78 9.70 -9.51
C GLU A 889 21.19 9.41 -8.97
N ASP A 890 21.55 9.95 -7.79
CA ASP A 890 22.83 9.68 -7.13
C ASP A 890 22.93 8.19 -6.74
N ARG A 891 21.83 7.61 -6.26
CA ARG A 891 21.76 6.20 -5.91
C ARG A 891 21.96 5.29 -7.12
N ALA A 892 21.36 5.61 -8.26
CA ALA A 892 21.57 4.89 -9.51
C ALA A 892 23.06 4.84 -9.91
N LYS A 893 23.83 5.89 -9.63
CA LYS A 893 25.28 5.92 -9.92
C LYS A 893 26.07 4.97 -9.02
N HIS A 894 25.78 4.92 -7.71
CA HIS A 894 26.45 4.00 -6.79
C HIS A 894 26.18 2.53 -7.14
N LEU A 895 24.94 2.22 -7.52
CA LEU A 895 24.57 0.90 -8.04
C LEU A 895 25.31 0.59 -9.35
N CYS A 896 25.41 1.56 -10.25
CA CYS A 896 26.16 1.44 -11.50
C CYS A 896 27.65 1.14 -11.26
N ASP A 897 28.29 1.86 -10.33
CA ASP A 897 29.70 1.64 -10.00
C ASP A 897 29.94 0.22 -9.44
N ALA A 898 29.06 -0.25 -8.56
CA ALA A 898 29.12 -1.61 -8.03
C ALA A 898 28.91 -2.68 -9.11
N MET A 899 27.95 -2.44 -10.01
CA MET A 899 27.65 -3.31 -11.15
C MET A 899 28.82 -3.37 -12.15
N LYS A 900 29.46 -2.23 -12.45
CA LYS A 900 30.57 -2.12 -13.40
C LYS A 900 31.75 -3.02 -13.02
N VAL A 901 32.11 -3.04 -11.74
CA VAL A 901 33.19 -3.91 -11.19
C VAL A 901 32.95 -5.38 -11.52
N LYS A 902 31.67 -5.80 -11.60
CA LYS A 902 31.27 -7.19 -11.87
C LYS A 902 31.20 -7.47 -13.37
N LEU A 903 30.76 -6.50 -14.16
CA LEU A 903 30.63 -6.56 -15.62
C LEU A 903 31.97 -6.53 -16.38
N ASP A 904 33.10 -6.31 -15.71
CA ASP A 904 34.44 -6.44 -16.31
C ASP A 904 34.84 -7.90 -16.57
N LYS A 905 34.11 -8.87 -16.02
CA LYS A 905 34.26 -10.30 -16.28
C LYS A 905 33.54 -10.70 -17.58
N THR A 906 34.03 -11.71 -18.29
CA THR A 906 33.27 -12.31 -19.41
C THR A 906 32.08 -13.12 -18.90
N LEU A 907 31.07 -13.40 -19.74
CA LEU A 907 29.87 -14.16 -19.35
C LEU A 907 30.22 -15.52 -18.72
N ASP A 908 31.19 -16.24 -19.28
CA ASP A 908 31.63 -17.55 -18.77
C ASP A 908 32.35 -17.45 -17.41
N GLN A 909 32.91 -16.28 -17.09
CA GLN A 909 33.59 -16.02 -15.82
C GLN A 909 32.63 -15.57 -14.72
N LEU A 910 31.37 -15.27 -15.04
CA LEU A 910 30.38 -14.88 -14.04
C LEU A 910 29.96 -16.10 -13.22
N THR A 911 30.10 -15.97 -11.90
CA THR A 911 29.50 -16.89 -10.94
C THR A 911 28.00 -16.60 -10.79
N VAL A 912 27.23 -17.54 -10.22
CA VAL A 912 25.81 -17.28 -9.84
C VAL A 912 25.69 -16.02 -9.01
N LYS A 913 26.60 -15.81 -8.05
CA LYS A 913 26.62 -14.62 -7.21
C LYS A 913 26.85 -13.33 -8.02
N ASP A 914 27.83 -13.34 -8.93
CA ASP A 914 28.09 -12.17 -9.77
C ASP A 914 26.87 -11.85 -10.66
N ALA A 915 26.27 -12.85 -11.28
CA ALA A 915 25.06 -12.67 -12.11
C ALA A 915 23.88 -12.15 -11.28
N THR A 916 23.66 -12.70 -10.07
CA THR A 916 22.60 -12.24 -9.15
C THR A 916 22.78 -10.77 -8.79
N GLU A 917 24.01 -10.37 -8.42
CA GLU A 917 24.34 -8.99 -8.05
C GLU A 917 24.18 -8.04 -9.24
N ILE A 918 24.66 -8.40 -10.43
CA ILE A 918 24.51 -7.59 -11.65
C ILE A 918 23.02 -7.33 -11.94
N ILE A 919 22.20 -8.38 -11.96
CA ILE A 919 20.77 -8.27 -12.26
C ILE A 919 20.05 -7.48 -11.18
N SER A 920 20.33 -7.76 -9.90
CA SER A 920 19.69 -7.05 -8.80
C SER A 920 20.07 -5.56 -8.80
N TYR A 921 21.33 -5.20 -9.05
CA TYR A 921 21.72 -3.79 -9.16
C TYR A 921 21.04 -3.11 -10.35
N ALA A 922 20.97 -3.76 -11.51
CA ALA A 922 20.30 -3.21 -12.68
C ALA A 922 18.80 -2.97 -12.44
N GLU A 923 18.09 -3.96 -11.88
CA GLU A 923 16.65 -3.84 -11.59
C GLU A 923 16.36 -2.82 -10.48
N ARG A 924 17.25 -2.70 -9.49
CA ARG A 924 17.17 -1.63 -8.47
C ARG A 924 17.44 -0.25 -9.06
N MET A 925 18.34 -0.14 -10.06
CA MET A 925 18.53 1.11 -10.81
C MET A 925 17.25 1.50 -11.55
N ASN A 926 16.55 0.55 -12.16
CA ASN A 926 15.25 0.81 -12.79
C ASN A 926 14.21 1.31 -11.78
N LEU A 927 14.12 0.66 -10.62
CA LEU A 927 13.19 1.03 -9.54
C LEU A 927 13.40 2.49 -9.08
N VAL A 928 14.64 2.91 -8.84
CA VAL A 928 14.94 4.28 -8.39
C VAL A 928 14.81 5.31 -9.51
N SER A 929 15.01 4.92 -10.76
CA SER A 929 14.90 5.83 -11.92
C SER A 929 13.44 6.07 -12.34
N PHE A 930 12.61 5.03 -12.25
CA PHE A 930 11.19 5.06 -12.61
C PHE A 930 10.31 4.55 -11.46
N PRO A 931 10.33 5.21 -10.28
CA PRO A 931 9.48 4.81 -9.17
C PRO A 931 8.01 5.01 -9.54
N ARG A 932 7.12 4.18 -8.97
CA ARG A 932 5.68 4.26 -9.21
C ARG A 932 5.14 5.64 -8.81
N PRO A 933 4.04 6.11 -9.44
CA PRO A 933 3.40 7.36 -9.03
C PRO A 933 3.03 7.40 -7.53
N THR A 934 2.55 6.27 -6.97
CA THR A 934 2.28 6.12 -5.54
C THR A 934 3.55 6.28 -4.73
N THR A 935 4.62 5.55 -5.06
CA THR A 935 5.94 5.70 -4.43
C THR A 935 6.44 7.14 -4.45
N LYS A 936 6.31 7.85 -5.59
CA LYS A 936 6.68 9.28 -5.70
C LYS A 936 5.85 10.18 -4.78
N ALA A 937 4.56 9.90 -4.60
CA ALA A 937 3.72 10.63 -3.67
C ALA A 937 4.15 10.39 -2.21
N TRP A 938 4.42 9.12 -1.85
CA TRP A 938 4.87 8.72 -0.51
C TRP A 938 6.26 9.25 -0.15
N LEU A 939 7.17 9.37 -1.12
CA LEU A 939 8.50 9.97 -0.92
C LEU A 939 8.44 11.41 -0.35
N ASN A 940 7.36 12.13 -0.65
CA ASN A 940 7.18 13.53 -0.26
C ASN A 940 6.29 13.73 0.98
N ALA A 941 5.73 12.64 1.53
CA ALA A 941 4.87 12.67 2.69
C ALA A 941 5.60 12.20 3.96
N THR A 942 5.18 12.73 5.09
CA THR A 942 5.52 12.21 6.41
C THR A 942 4.24 11.85 7.16
N LEU A 943 4.26 10.70 7.82
CA LEU A 943 3.18 10.12 8.62
C LEU A 943 3.44 10.40 10.10
N HIS A 944 2.55 11.16 10.74
CA HIS A 944 2.61 11.42 12.18
C HIS A 944 1.92 10.33 12.96
N TYR A 945 2.60 9.79 13.96
CA TYR A 945 2.09 8.83 14.92
C TYR A 945 2.13 9.45 16.31
N GLY A 946 1.05 9.24 17.07
CA GLY A 946 0.93 9.73 18.43
C GLY A 946 0.27 8.69 19.32
N HIS A 947 1.03 8.12 20.24
CA HIS A 947 0.60 7.03 21.12
C HIS A 947 0.71 7.42 22.58
N THR A 948 -0.24 6.99 23.40
CA THR A 948 0.04 6.74 24.82
C THR A 948 0.38 5.27 25.04
N ILE A 949 1.40 5.00 25.86
CA ILE A 949 1.91 3.65 26.11
C ILE A 949 1.78 3.37 27.60
N SER A 950 0.99 2.36 27.94
CA SER A 950 0.55 2.16 29.32
C SER A 950 0.61 0.71 29.83
N GLY A 951 1.11 -0.23 29.03
CA GLY A 951 1.31 -1.62 29.43
C GLY A 951 2.52 -1.84 30.34
N THR A 952 2.98 -3.09 30.42
CA THR A 952 4.04 -3.56 31.31
C THR A 952 5.31 -2.71 31.20
N LEU A 953 5.79 -2.20 32.34
CA LEU A 953 7.07 -1.48 32.46
C LEU A 953 8.17 -2.43 32.91
N LYS A 954 9.30 -2.41 32.21
CA LYS A 954 10.53 -3.11 32.60
C LYS A 954 11.69 -2.12 32.70
N LEU A 955 12.42 -2.21 33.81
CA LEU A 955 13.53 -1.32 34.12
C LEU A 955 14.85 -2.08 34.08
N GLY A 956 15.87 -1.45 33.49
CA GLY A 956 17.25 -1.88 33.61
C GLY A 956 17.76 -1.74 35.04
N GLY A 957 18.61 -2.67 35.48
CA GLY A 957 19.08 -2.70 36.87
C GLY A 957 19.94 -1.50 37.32
N ASN A 958 20.57 -0.78 36.39
CA ASN A 958 21.39 0.41 36.66
C ASN A 958 21.32 1.40 35.48
N SER A 959 20.31 2.28 35.49
CA SER A 959 20.14 3.27 34.42
C SER A 959 21.26 4.32 34.40
N LEU A 960 21.99 4.43 33.29
CA LEU A 960 22.97 5.50 33.08
C LEU A 960 22.29 6.85 32.95
N ILE A 961 21.11 6.90 32.31
CA ILE A 961 20.36 8.13 32.09
C ILE A 961 19.94 8.76 33.43
N LEU A 962 19.27 7.99 34.30
CA LEU A 962 18.83 8.48 35.60
C LEU A 962 20.01 8.81 36.52
N LYS A 963 21.10 8.05 36.43
CA LYS A 963 22.33 8.34 37.17
C LYS A 963 22.94 9.69 36.75
N THR A 964 23.03 9.99 35.45
CA THR A 964 23.53 11.29 34.98
C THR A 964 22.63 12.44 35.43
N ILE A 965 21.31 12.25 35.44
CA ILE A 965 20.37 13.25 35.99
C ILE A 965 20.66 13.48 37.47
N GLN A 966 20.83 12.41 38.26
CA GLN A 966 21.16 12.52 39.68
C GLN A 966 22.51 13.22 39.92
N GLU A 967 23.52 12.93 39.10
CA GLU A 967 24.84 13.56 39.22
C GLU A 967 24.81 15.05 38.87
N LYS A 968 24.05 15.44 37.84
CA LYS A 968 23.98 16.84 37.38
C LYS A 968 23.01 17.70 38.18
N THR A 969 21.96 17.11 38.76
CA THR A 969 20.88 17.86 39.44
C THR A 969 20.77 17.60 40.93
N GLY A 970 21.36 16.52 41.45
CA GLY A 970 21.11 16.07 42.82
C GLY A 970 19.80 15.29 42.99
N LEU A 971 18.90 15.26 42.00
CA LEU A 971 17.61 14.57 42.08
C LEU A 971 17.74 13.07 41.81
N SER A 972 17.31 12.26 42.79
CA SER A 972 17.14 10.82 42.57
C SER A 972 15.73 10.55 42.05
N CYS A 973 15.63 10.05 40.81
CA CYS A 973 14.37 9.75 40.15
C CYS A 973 14.25 8.26 39.80
N SER A 974 13.02 7.78 39.70
CA SER A 974 12.63 6.53 39.03
C SER A 974 11.49 6.81 38.05
N LEU A 975 11.21 5.90 37.12
CA LEU A 975 10.00 5.98 36.31
C LEU A 975 8.75 5.70 37.17
N VAL A 976 7.62 6.30 36.81
CA VAL A 976 6.32 5.99 37.42
C VAL A 976 5.85 4.63 36.89
N ASP A 977 5.52 3.73 37.82
CA ASP A 977 4.97 2.40 37.57
C ASP A 977 3.62 2.28 38.28
N ASP A 978 2.57 2.79 37.64
CA ASP A 978 1.20 2.69 38.14
C ASP A 978 0.41 1.73 37.23
N PRO A 979 -0.12 0.61 37.76
CA PRO A 979 -0.91 -0.32 36.97
C PRO A 979 -2.25 0.26 36.51
N ASN A 980 -2.75 1.32 37.13
CA ASN A 980 -3.97 1.99 36.69
C ASN A 980 -3.65 3.05 35.63
N ARG A 981 -3.74 2.67 34.36
CA ARG A 981 -3.47 3.55 33.20
C ARG A 981 -4.32 4.83 33.13
N LYS A 982 -5.42 4.93 33.89
CA LYS A 982 -6.28 6.11 33.95
C LYS A 982 -5.81 7.17 34.97
N THR A 983 -4.83 6.86 35.82
CA THR A 983 -4.27 7.86 36.74
C THR A 983 -3.34 8.82 35.99
N SER A 984 -3.29 10.09 36.43
CA SER A 984 -2.30 11.04 35.92
C SER A 984 -0.88 10.52 36.13
N ASN A 985 0.02 10.83 35.19
CA ASN A 985 1.42 10.45 35.21
C ASN A 985 1.67 8.93 35.12
N SER A 986 0.66 8.11 34.83
CA SER A 986 0.87 6.66 34.66
C SER A 986 1.36 6.30 33.26
N ARG A 987 1.06 7.08 32.22
CA ARG A 987 1.29 6.74 30.79
C ARG A 987 2.54 7.42 30.22
N TRP A 988 3.23 6.74 29.30
CA TRP A 988 4.22 7.40 28.43
C TRP A 988 3.50 8.01 27.24
N LEU A 989 4.06 9.10 26.70
CA LEU A 989 3.60 9.73 25.47
C LEU A 989 4.71 9.61 24.43
N ALA A 990 4.44 8.92 23.32
CA ALA A 990 5.36 8.80 22.20
C ALA A 990 4.75 9.47 20.98
N LYS A 991 5.36 10.57 20.52
CA LYS A 991 5.06 11.14 19.20
C LYS A 991 6.23 10.90 18.28
N TYR A 992 5.99 10.33 17.11
CA TYR A 992 7.04 10.14 16.12
C TYR A 992 6.47 10.21 14.72
N THR A 993 7.35 10.50 13.78
CA THR A 993 7.02 10.69 12.39
C THR A 993 7.84 9.69 11.58
N LEU A 994 7.18 9.03 10.63
CA LEU A 994 7.81 8.17 9.63
C LEU A 994 7.70 8.85 8.27
N GLY A 995 8.79 9.00 7.52
CA GLY A 995 8.72 9.54 6.16
C GLY A 995 10.10 9.80 5.59
N ALA A 996 10.18 10.45 4.42
CA ALA A 996 11.41 10.52 3.63
C ALA A 996 11.99 9.11 3.41
N MET A 997 11.37 8.39 2.48
CA MET A 997 11.66 6.99 2.18
C MET A 997 12.90 6.85 1.28
N ASP A 998 13.70 5.83 1.54
CA ASP A 998 14.65 5.28 0.58
C ASP A 998 14.08 3.97 0.02
N THR A 999 13.62 4.04 -1.23
CA THR A 999 13.02 2.92 -1.94
C THR A 999 13.99 1.81 -2.26
N ASP A 1000 15.29 2.11 -2.33
CA ASP A 1000 16.30 1.08 -2.52
C ASP A 1000 16.67 0.42 -1.20
N ALA A 1001 16.83 1.17 -0.11
CA ALA A 1001 17.19 0.63 1.19
C ALA A 1001 16.02 -0.04 1.92
N LEU A 1002 14.78 0.16 1.45
CA LEU A 1002 13.55 -0.16 2.17
C LEU A 1002 13.55 0.47 3.57
N SER A 1003 13.93 1.74 3.66
CA SER A 1003 14.05 2.45 4.93
C SER A 1003 13.31 3.78 4.90
N ASN A 1004 12.84 4.20 6.08
CA ASN A 1004 12.26 5.52 6.29
C ASN A 1004 13.09 6.28 7.32
N PHE A 1005 13.14 7.60 7.15
CA PHE A 1005 13.61 8.47 8.19
C PHE A 1005 12.56 8.54 9.31
N ILE A 1006 13.03 8.36 10.53
CA ILE A 1006 12.22 8.31 11.74
C ILE A 1006 12.71 9.41 12.66
N PHE A 1007 11.79 10.20 13.20
CA PHE A 1007 12.12 11.17 14.23
C PHE A 1007 10.95 11.36 15.19
N GLY A 1008 11.24 11.66 16.44
CA GLY A 1008 10.18 11.81 17.42
C GLY A 1008 10.66 12.22 18.80
N GLU A 1009 9.70 12.28 19.70
CA GLU A 1009 9.87 12.61 21.10
C GLU A 1009 9.14 11.56 21.95
N LEU A 1010 9.84 11.05 22.96
CA LEU A 1010 9.29 10.18 23.99
C LEU A 1010 9.28 10.92 25.32
N TYR A 1011 8.12 11.00 25.97
CA TYR A 1011 7.94 11.60 27.29
C TYR A 1011 7.57 10.53 28.30
N MET A 1012 8.37 10.45 29.36
CA MET A 1012 8.19 9.46 30.42
C MET A 1012 8.07 10.15 31.79
N PRO A 1013 7.01 9.92 32.55
CA PRO A 1013 6.84 10.50 33.87
C PRO A 1013 7.82 9.90 34.89
N LEU A 1014 8.40 10.78 35.69
CA LEU A 1014 9.37 10.46 36.74
C LEU A 1014 8.75 10.69 38.12
N LYS A 1015 9.10 9.79 39.04
CA LYS A 1015 8.88 9.94 40.48
C LYS A 1015 10.20 10.25 41.18
N VAL A 1016 10.21 11.28 42.01
CA VAL A 1016 11.35 11.57 42.88
C VAL A 1016 11.37 10.58 44.03
N THR A 1017 12.48 9.86 44.21
CA THR A 1017 12.63 8.81 45.23
C THR A 1017 13.36 9.30 46.47
N LYS A 1018 14.32 10.23 46.31
CA LYS A 1018 15.13 10.77 47.40
C LYS A 1018 15.83 12.08 47.01
N SER A 1019 15.97 13.04 47.93
CA SER A 1019 16.70 14.29 47.68
C SER A 1019 17.49 14.81 48.89
N ASP A 1020 18.27 13.97 49.56
CA ASP A 1020 19.13 14.41 50.67
C ASP A 1020 20.30 15.32 50.21
N LYS A 1021 20.59 15.31 48.90
CA LYS A 1021 21.59 16.17 48.28
C LYS A 1021 20.97 17.52 47.92
N GLU A 1022 21.83 18.53 47.85
CA GLU A 1022 21.44 19.83 47.33
C GLU A 1022 21.06 19.69 45.85
N ILE A 1023 19.87 20.16 45.50
CA ILE A 1023 19.36 20.17 44.13
C ILE A 1023 19.97 21.35 43.42
N GLN A 1024 20.39 21.15 42.17
CA GLN A 1024 20.97 22.18 41.34
C GLN A 1024 20.41 22.13 39.92
N PHE A 1025 20.06 23.29 39.37
CA PHE A 1025 19.81 23.44 37.94
C PHE A 1025 20.69 24.54 37.38
N VAL A 1026 21.22 24.32 36.18
CA VAL A 1026 22.04 25.31 35.48
C VAL A 1026 21.60 25.37 34.04
N LYS A 1027 21.11 26.53 33.61
CA LYS A 1027 20.88 26.86 32.21
C LYS A 1027 22.05 27.64 31.65
N THR A 1028 22.43 27.28 30.45
CA THR A 1028 23.58 27.86 29.76
C THR A 1028 23.18 28.24 28.34
N TRP A 1029 23.59 29.44 27.92
CA TRP A 1029 23.43 29.94 26.56
C TRP A 1029 24.79 30.41 26.03
N VAL A 1030 25.09 30.09 24.78
CA VAL A 1030 26.37 30.43 24.14
C VAL A 1030 26.14 31.45 23.04
N TYR A 1031 26.91 32.53 23.05
CA TYR A 1031 26.80 33.65 22.12
C TYR A 1031 28.17 34.02 21.54
N THR A 1032 28.18 34.86 20.51
CA THR A 1032 29.42 35.45 19.98
C THR A 1032 29.97 36.49 20.96
N ASN A 1033 31.30 36.59 21.09
CA ASN A 1033 31.92 37.56 22.01
C ASN A 1033 31.55 39.02 21.74
N SER A 1034 31.16 39.37 20.50
CA SER A 1034 30.66 40.70 20.15
C SER A 1034 29.41 41.12 20.94
N LEU A 1035 28.64 40.16 21.47
CA LEU A 1035 27.43 40.42 22.24
C LEU A 1035 27.67 40.54 23.74
N PHE A 1036 28.92 40.41 24.22
CA PHE A 1036 29.24 40.39 25.66
C PHE A 1036 28.62 41.55 26.42
N GLN A 1037 28.91 42.79 26.00
CA GLN A 1037 28.41 43.98 26.69
C GLN A 1037 26.88 44.05 26.67
N THR A 1038 26.27 43.70 25.53
CA THR A 1038 24.80 43.72 25.37
C THR A 1038 24.14 42.71 26.30
N ILE A 1039 24.70 41.49 26.38
CA ILE A 1039 24.17 40.43 27.23
C ILE A 1039 24.42 40.74 28.70
N ALA A 1040 25.59 41.28 29.06
CA ALA A 1040 25.87 41.68 30.44
C ALA A 1040 24.90 42.79 30.91
N GLU A 1041 24.66 43.81 30.09
CA GLU A 1041 23.72 44.89 30.42
C GLU A 1041 22.27 44.42 30.51
N PHE A 1042 21.89 43.43 29.69
CA PHE A 1042 20.56 42.85 29.69
C PHE A 1042 20.36 41.87 30.84
N ALA A 1043 21.27 40.90 31.02
CA ALA A 1043 21.06 39.73 31.86
C ALA A 1043 21.75 39.77 33.23
N CYS A 1044 22.80 40.58 33.39
CA CYS A 1044 23.64 40.60 34.59
C CYS A 1044 23.33 41.78 35.53
N ARG A 1045 22.09 42.28 35.51
CA ARG A 1045 21.60 43.32 36.44
C ARG A 1045 20.57 42.78 37.42
N PHE A 1046 20.88 42.80 38.72
CA PHE A 1046 19.93 42.36 39.75
C PHE A 1046 18.75 43.33 39.92
N ASP A 1047 18.98 44.63 39.78
CA ASP A 1047 17.95 45.67 39.88
C ASP A 1047 17.00 45.72 38.67
N LYS A 1048 17.32 44.97 37.61
CA LYS A 1048 16.52 44.85 36.38
C LYS A 1048 16.51 43.39 35.91
N PRO A 1049 15.76 42.49 36.59
CA PRO A 1049 15.61 41.11 36.13
C PRO A 1049 15.11 41.08 34.69
N PHE A 1050 15.85 40.40 33.81
CA PHE A 1050 15.48 40.31 32.40
C PHE A 1050 14.34 39.33 32.14
N TRP A 1051 14.08 38.41 33.07
CA TRP A 1051 13.13 37.31 32.89
C TRP A 1051 11.73 37.60 33.45
N ASN A 1052 11.56 38.61 34.30
CA ASN A 1052 10.26 38.95 34.87
C ASN A 1052 10.23 40.42 35.32
N SER A 1053 9.35 41.22 34.72
CA SER A 1053 9.17 42.65 35.01
C SER A 1053 8.36 42.93 36.28
N ASP A 1054 7.68 41.93 36.83
CA ASP A 1054 6.70 42.09 37.90
C ASP A 1054 7.34 42.14 39.29
N TYR A 1055 8.67 41.96 39.36
CA TYR A 1055 9.42 42.14 40.59
C TYR A 1055 9.34 43.59 41.06
N GLN A 1056 8.91 43.78 42.30
CA GLN A 1056 9.02 45.04 43.01
C GLN A 1056 10.42 45.16 43.60
N ILE A 1057 11.20 46.10 43.05
CA ILE A 1057 12.52 46.46 43.56
C ILE A 1057 12.32 47.24 44.87
N VAL A 1058 12.70 46.65 45.99
CA VAL A 1058 12.61 47.27 47.31
C VAL A 1058 13.79 48.22 47.52
N ASP A 1059 14.99 47.75 47.17
CA ASP A 1059 16.23 48.54 47.16
C ASP A 1059 17.28 47.91 46.20
N ASN A 1060 18.53 48.38 46.23
CA ASN A 1060 19.60 47.90 45.35
C ASN A 1060 20.05 46.45 45.63
N GLN A 1061 19.61 45.84 46.73
CA GLN A 1061 19.97 44.49 47.16
C GLN A 1061 18.76 43.57 47.30
N THR A 1062 17.53 44.08 47.35
CA THR A 1062 16.34 43.29 47.64
C THR A 1062 15.24 43.54 46.61
N ARG A 1063 14.64 42.47 46.10
CA ARG A 1063 13.44 42.52 45.25
C ARG A 1063 12.42 41.47 45.67
N THR A 1064 11.14 41.72 45.41
CA THR A 1064 10.05 40.84 45.82
C THR A 1064 9.12 40.55 44.65
N LEU A 1065 8.53 39.34 44.63
CA LEU A 1065 7.54 38.92 43.64
C LEU A 1065 6.42 38.18 44.35
N ILE A 1066 5.17 38.46 43.97
CA ILE A 1066 4.02 37.69 44.45
C ILE A 1066 3.70 36.65 43.37
N VAL A 1067 3.83 35.37 43.71
CA VAL A 1067 3.48 34.24 42.86
C VAL A 1067 2.18 33.64 43.36
N GLU A 1068 1.24 33.37 42.46
CA GLU A 1068 -0.01 32.68 42.79
C GLU A 1068 0.20 31.16 42.63
N ASP A 1069 -0.11 30.39 43.68
CA ASP A 1069 -0.08 28.92 43.71
C ASP A 1069 -1.47 28.42 44.13
N GLY A 1070 -2.29 28.03 43.14
CA GLY A 1070 -3.70 27.72 43.35
C GLY A 1070 -4.48 28.92 43.92
N ASN A 1071 -4.98 28.79 45.16
CA ASN A 1071 -5.65 29.88 45.88
C ASN A 1071 -4.72 30.64 46.84
N ASP A 1072 -3.46 30.22 46.98
CA ASP A 1072 -2.49 30.81 47.89
C ASP A 1072 -1.58 31.82 47.16
N LYS A 1073 -1.12 32.84 47.89
CA LYS A 1073 -0.17 33.85 47.40
C LYS A 1073 1.15 33.70 48.11
N ILE A 1074 2.18 33.36 47.36
CA ILE A 1074 3.55 33.19 47.83
C ILE A 1074 4.31 34.49 47.59
N ASN A 1075 4.80 35.11 48.67
CA ASN A 1075 5.67 36.29 48.58
C ASN A 1075 7.13 35.83 48.51
N LEU A 1076 7.70 35.86 47.31
CA LEU A 1076 9.12 35.61 47.08
C LEU A 1076 9.93 36.86 47.44
N THR A 1077 10.98 36.68 48.21
CA THR A 1077 11.97 37.72 48.54
C THR A 1077 13.34 37.26 48.07
N GLU A 1078 13.95 38.04 47.18
CA GLU A 1078 15.29 37.78 46.67
C GLU A 1078 16.27 38.83 47.19
N THR A 1079 17.39 38.38 47.75
CA THR A 1079 18.44 39.23 48.33
C THR A 1079 19.77 38.99 47.61
N CYS A 1080 20.28 40.00 46.91
CA CYS A 1080 21.57 39.99 46.23
C CYS A 1080 22.71 39.90 47.24
N THR A 1081 23.56 38.88 47.08
CA THR A 1081 24.72 38.63 47.94
C THR A 1081 26.03 39.10 47.32
N ASN A 1082 26.10 39.13 45.98
CA ASN A 1082 27.29 39.55 45.24
C ASN A 1082 26.90 40.04 43.84
N ALA A 1083 27.51 41.12 43.34
CA ALA A 1083 27.25 41.63 41.99
C ALA A 1083 28.48 42.33 41.40
N ASN A 1084 28.72 42.13 40.10
CA ASN A 1084 29.73 42.83 39.31
C ASN A 1084 29.24 43.06 37.87
N GLY A 1085 30.06 43.69 37.01
CA GLY A 1085 29.68 44.01 35.63
C GLY A 1085 29.46 42.80 34.71
N ALA A 1086 29.80 41.59 35.14
CA ALA A 1086 29.66 40.35 34.39
C ALA A 1086 28.69 39.35 35.04
N GLY A 1087 28.03 39.69 36.16
CA GLY A 1087 27.09 38.79 36.83
C GLY A 1087 26.74 39.16 38.26
N TYR A 1088 25.80 38.41 38.84
CA TYR A 1088 25.38 38.53 40.23
C TYR A 1088 24.94 37.19 40.83
N GLU A 1089 24.94 37.12 42.15
CA GLU A 1089 24.49 36.01 43.00
C GLU A 1089 23.47 36.53 44.02
N TYR A 1090 22.48 35.71 44.37
CA TYR A 1090 21.40 36.09 45.29
C TYR A 1090 20.83 34.87 46.01
N THR A 1091 20.20 35.11 47.17
CA THR A 1091 19.39 34.12 47.89
C THR A 1091 17.91 34.39 47.66
N GLN A 1092 17.08 33.36 47.72
CA GLN A 1092 15.63 33.48 47.59
C GLN A 1092 14.92 32.79 48.76
N ASP A 1093 13.96 33.48 49.35
CA ASP A 1093 13.05 32.95 50.38
C ASP A 1093 11.60 33.09 49.90
N GLY A 1094 10.70 32.23 50.39
CA GLY A 1094 9.25 32.35 50.16
C GLY A 1094 8.54 31.04 49.87
N PHE A 1095 9.18 30.11 49.16
CA PHE A 1095 8.61 28.78 48.89
C PHE A 1095 8.63 27.91 50.15
N LYS A 1096 7.48 27.31 50.49
CA LYS A 1096 7.32 26.49 51.69
C LYS A 1096 8.11 25.18 51.54
N GLY A 1097 8.95 24.86 52.52
CA GLY A 1097 9.75 23.64 52.50
C GLY A 1097 10.97 23.67 51.56
N VAL A 1098 11.29 24.83 50.96
CA VAL A 1098 12.54 25.05 50.23
C VAL A 1098 13.52 25.79 51.14
N GLN A 1099 14.76 25.28 51.24
CA GLN A 1099 15.81 25.84 52.10
C GLN A 1099 17.09 26.12 51.31
N ASN A 1100 17.87 27.10 51.76
CA ASN A 1100 19.19 27.45 51.20
C ASN A 1100 19.15 27.75 49.68
N CYS A 1101 18.05 28.35 49.19
CA CYS A 1101 17.92 28.66 47.77
C CYS A 1101 18.89 29.78 47.38
N ARG A 1102 19.88 29.43 46.55
CA ARG A 1102 20.94 30.30 46.05
C ARG A 1102 20.89 30.29 44.53
N GLN A 1103 21.03 31.45 43.93
CA GLN A 1103 20.92 31.64 42.48
C GLN A 1103 22.03 32.56 41.98
N TYR A 1104 22.35 32.44 40.69
CA TYR A 1104 23.29 33.33 40.03
C TYR A 1104 22.94 33.53 38.57
N SER A 1105 23.37 34.67 38.02
CA SER A 1105 23.42 34.93 36.58
C SER A 1105 24.77 35.52 36.24
N ARG A 1106 25.51 34.95 35.29
CA ARG A 1106 26.84 35.45 34.92
C ARG A 1106 27.22 35.17 33.47
N VAL A 1107 28.04 36.03 32.91
CA VAL A 1107 28.67 35.87 31.60
C VAL A 1107 30.16 35.59 31.78
N GLU A 1108 30.66 34.55 31.11
CA GLU A 1108 32.05 34.12 31.15
C GLU A 1108 32.58 33.84 29.73
N ASP A 1109 33.88 34.07 29.49
CA ASP A 1109 34.54 33.61 28.27
C ASP A 1109 34.50 32.08 28.20
N TYR A 1110 34.18 31.53 27.02
CA TYR A 1110 33.98 30.08 26.86
C TYR A 1110 34.92 29.43 25.85
N LEU A 1111 34.92 29.94 24.62
CA LEU A 1111 35.81 29.49 23.53
C LEU A 1111 36.35 30.71 22.79
N LYS A 1112 37.34 30.51 21.91
CA LYS A 1112 37.81 31.58 21.02
C LYS A 1112 36.61 32.16 20.26
N ASP A 1113 36.35 33.45 20.46
CA ASP A 1113 35.24 34.23 19.89
C ASP A 1113 33.82 33.89 20.40
N LYS A 1114 33.67 33.10 21.48
CA LYS A 1114 32.38 32.77 22.10
C LYS A 1114 32.34 32.99 23.61
N MET A 1115 31.24 33.55 24.09
CA MET A 1115 30.93 33.76 25.51
C MET A 1115 29.76 32.88 25.94
N LYS A 1116 29.66 32.65 27.23
CA LYS A 1116 28.64 31.81 27.85
C LYS A 1116 27.90 32.60 28.92
N LEU A 1117 26.59 32.75 28.76
CA LEU A 1117 25.68 33.20 29.81
C LEU A 1117 25.21 31.97 30.58
N SER A 1118 25.31 32.01 31.90
CA SER A 1118 24.79 30.96 32.78
C SER A 1118 23.82 31.55 33.77
N TRP A 1119 22.70 30.88 33.97
CA TRP A 1119 21.84 31.06 35.11
C TRP A 1119 21.80 29.75 35.89
N GLY A 1120 22.01 29.80 37.19
CA GLY A 1120 21.97 28.61 38.02
C GLY A 1120 21.21 28.84 39.30
N ILE A 1121 20.61 27.78 39.80
CA ILE A 1121 19.86 27.72 41.05
C ILE A 1121 20.28 26.49 41.83
N THR A 1122 20.32 26.60 43.15
CA THR A 1122 20.73 25.53 44.05
C THR A 1122 19.92 25.64 45.34
N PHE A 1123 19.31 24.54 45.79
CA PHE A 1123 18.41 24.55 46.95
C PHE A 1123 18.28 23.16 47.59
N LYS A 1124 17.64 23.09 48.75
CA LYS A 1124 17.21 21.85 49.40
C LYS A 1124 15.70 21.85 49.58
N ILE A 1125 15.11 20.67 49.57
CA ILE A 1125 13.68 20.46 49.81
C ILE A 1125 13.48 19.64 51.08
N GLU A 1126 12.43 19.96 51.84
CA GLU A 1126 11.98 19.15 52.98
C GLU A 1126 11.13 17.96 52.55
N ASN A 1127 10.36 18.12 51.46
CA ASN A 1127 9.49 17.10 50.88
C ASN A 1127 9.34 17.32 49.36
N ILE A 1128 8.69 16.37 48.68
CA ILE A 1128 8.53 16.40 47.21
C ILE A 1128 7.56 17.49 46.77
N ASP A 1129 6.53 17.82 47.56
CA ASP A 1129 5.57 18.88 47.22
C ASP A 1129 6.27 20.23 47.09
N ALA A 1130 7.26 20.49 47.96
CA ALA A 1130 8.10 21.69 47.89
C ALA A 1130 8.97 21.76 46.62
N LEU A 1131 9.31 20.62 46.01
CA LEU A 1131 9.98 20.61 44.70
C LEU A 1131 9.02 20.95 43.57
N MET A 1132 7.78 20.44 43.63
CA MET A 1132 6.80 20.68 42.58
C MET A 1132 6.28 22.12 42.59
N GLN A 1133 6.26 22.77 43.76
CA GLN A 1133 5.96 24.20 43.89
C GLN A 1133 7.07 25.12 43.37
N MET A 1134 8.32 24.62 43.32
CA MET A 1134 9.53 25.37 42.96
C MET A 1134 9.85 25.24 41.47
#